data_AF-A0A7X7Q744-F1
#
_entry.id   AF-A0A7X7Q744-F1
#
_cell.length_a   1.000
_cell.length_b   1.000
_cell.length_c   1.000
_cell.angle_alpha   90.00
_cell.angle_beta   90.00
_cell.angle_gamma   90.00
#
_symmetry.space_group_name_H-M   'P 1'
#
loop_
_entity.id
_entity.type
_entity.pdbx_description
1 polymer ?
#
loop_
_entity_poly.entity_id
_entity_poly.type
_entity_poly.pdbx_seq_one_letter_code
_entity_poly.pdbx_strand_id
1 'polypeptide(L)'
;MHPDITERPTAQSASRDVTLLAPVWLRGLPETRSGDDQHWLLLSQDDAVTAKLQPLLPEGTLVAVPPERGDWADLLMQVEVDEAPVCVVDATAVGVNGSGRSTFEHLMALGEHLASAPLPAGSSLSILTRSVFDVTGEEKIHPDQAMLTGLSAVLGQEINDFSARIVDLGSNDLSASARRVLGKCLVSHETEDMAIRGNHAWLRQFQPITEEPVGQSRLKSNGVYVLTGGLGGVGGNLARHIATSTEQSHLVLLQRSPLPEREEWDAHVSHHAHGDATSERIKKVRELEALGANVTVYSVDVTDEVEMRRVIDDVVIKIGTPDGVIHAAGEPGIGMIAGKTADEIDRVLKPKVDGARVLMQALEGHDVGFVLLCSSVNGILGGIGQSDYASANAFLDAFAVAQQRLGRPVTSVDWSRWEGVGMAAGSLTGQPTESVGHPLLRRVSSSPERQVFACTLTTEDSWIVDDHRLLGSGLVPGTAYIELVRAAVEDRRGDRVLSLSDMLFLSPLFVPDGQERDLTILIEGPDDNLRFSVRSRDEDGWNDNAMGTVRFLDVEPPAPQDVDQVRREHPIREEFHGEDEVFQRAQADQWTEGPLQFAIGPRWHVMRRLELAEGHTLATLALDEEFADDVNDYPLHPALLDIAVGAFRLDAKDPNYLPLSYGELRYYRPLTSEIMVHTRPWPVSDDEVAQK
;
A
#
# COMPACT_ATOMS: atom_id res chain seq x y z
N MET A 1 -33.68 -54.05 13.64
CA MET A 1 -32.65 -53.84 14.67
C MET A 1 -31.61 -52.92 14.08
N HIS A 2 -31.63 -51.66 14.51
CA HIS A 2 -30.53 -50.71 14.30
C HIS A 2 -29.30 -51.17 15.06
N PRO A 3 -28.11 -50.76 14.61
CA PRO A 3 -27.25 -50.00 15.51
C PRO A 3 -26.70 -48.72 14.87
N ASP A 4 -26.69 -47.68 15.70
CA ASP A 4 -25.98 -46.41 15.57
C ASP A 4 -24.48 -46.59 15.37
N ILE A 5 -23.87 -45.74 14.53
CA ILE A 5 -22.65 -44.98 14.87
C ILE A 5 -22.76 -43.61 14.18
N THR A 6 -23.07 -42.59 14.97
CA THR A 6 -22.85 -41.18 14.64
C THR A 6 -21.39 -40.84 14.89
N GLU A 7 -20.57 -40.80 13.84
CA GLU A 7 -19.27 -40.10 13.89
C GLU A 7 -19.47 -38.69 13.33
N ARG A 8 -19.31 -37.69 14.21
CA ARG A 8 -19.12 -36.29 13.81
C ARG A 8 -17.84 -36.22 12.97
N PRO A 9 -17.80 -35.50 11.85
CA PRO A 9 -16.55 -35.29 11.12
C PRO A 9 -15.59 -34.53 12.03
N THR A 10 -14.49 -35.17 12.43
CA THR A 10 -13.36 -34.50 13.04
C THR A 10 -12.76 -33.53 12.04
N ALA A 11 -12.68 -32.25 12.40
CA ALA A 11 -11.99 -31.22 11.67
C ALA A 11 -10.49 -31.53 11.58
N GLN A 12 -10.10 -32.33 10.59
CA GLN A 12 -8.73 -32.45 10.10
C GLN A 12 -8.80 -32.45 8.58
N SER A 13 -9.04 -31.27 8.00
CA SER A 13 -8.76 -31.00 6.60
C SER A 13 -7.68 -29.92 6.54
N ALA A 14 -6.45 -30.33 6.21
CA ALA A 14 -5.31 -29.53 5.79
C ALA A 14 -5.11 -28.17 6.53
N SER A 15 -4.35 -28.16 7.63
CA SER A 15 -3.83 -26.90 8.17
C SER A 15 -2.86 -26.30 7.17
N ARG A 16 -3.24 -25.18 6.54
CA ARG A 16 -2.23 -24.18 6.17
C ARG A 16 -1.71 -23.66 7.51
N ASP A 17 -0.42 -23.88 7.81
CA ASP A 17 0.15 -23.60 9.12
C ASP A 17 0.10 -22.08 9.42
N VAL A 18 -0.91 -21.66 10.18
CA VAL A 18 -1.01 -20.30 10.72
C VAL A 18 0.00 -20.20 11.87
N THR A 19 1.03 -19.37 11.69
CA THR A 19 2.04 -19.11 12.73
C THR A 19 1.72 -17.79 13.42
N LEU A 20 1.60 -17.80 14.75
CA LEU A 20 1.54 -16.58 15.54
C LEU A 20 2.96 -16.13 15.88
N LEU A 21 3.25 -14.85 15.71
CA LEU A 21 4.53 -14.24 16.03
C LEU A 21 4.36 -13.24 17.17
N ALA A 22 5.36 -13.16 18.05
CA ALA A 22 5.45 -12.12 19.07
C ALA A 22 6.79 -11.37 18.91
N PRO A 23 6.82 -10.04 19.16
CA PRO A 23 8.07 -9.30 19.21
C PRO A 23 8.91 -9.75 20.40
N VAL A 24 10.21 -9.92 20.17
CA VAL A 24 11.22 -10.16 21.19
C VAL A 24 12.35 -9.15 21.04
N TRP A 25 12.94 -8.78 22.16
CA TRP A 25 14.00 -7.77 22.20
C TRP A 25 15.33 -8.42 22.55
N LEU A 26 16.28 -8.35 21.62
CA LEU A 26 17.62 -8.85 21.84
C LEU A 26 18.56 -7.70 22.16
N ARG A 27 19.35 -7.88 23.21
CA ARG A 27 20.37 -6.90 23.58
C ARG A 27 21.47 -6.90 22.53
N GLY A 28 21.70 -5.76 21.89
CA GLY A 28 22.70 -5.59 20.84
C GLY A 28 23.14 -4.14 20.77
N LEU A 29 24.45 -3.90 20.64
CA LEU A 29 24.98 -2.58 20.30
C LEU A 29 25.39 -2.61 18.82
N PRO A 30 25.02 -1.58 18.04
CA PRO A 30 25.45 -1.45 16.66
C PRO A 30 26.97 -1.43 16.52
N GLU A 31 27.47 -1.91 15.39
CA GLU A 31 28.84 -1.59 14.99
C GLU A 31 28.94 -0.12 14.61
N THR A 32 29.87 0.60 15.25
CA THR A 32 30.14 2.01 14.93
C THR A 32 31.23 2.10 13.88
N ARG A 33 30.96 2.75 12.74
CA ARG A 33 31.98 3.29 11.83
C ARG A 33 31.73 4.78 11.66
N SER A 34 32.77 5.59 11.76
CA SER A 34 32.67 7.01 11.43
C SER A 34 32.65 7.16 9.92
N GLY A 35 31.55 7.64 9.36
CA GLY A 35 31.55 8.26 8.04
C GLY A 35 32.00 9.70 8.24
N ASP A 36 33.26 10.02 7.92
CA ASP A 36 33.77 11.39 8.02
C ASP A 36 33.22 12.31 6.90
N ASP A 37 32.45 11.76 5.96
CA ASP A 37 31.90 12.43 4.77
C ASP A 37 30.35 12.43 4.75
N GLN A 38 29.69 12.92 5.83
CA GLN A 38 28.23 13.06 5.89
C GLN A 38 27.81 14.40 6.50
N HIS A 39 26.70 14.97 6.00
CA HIS A 39 26.07 16.13 6.60
C HIS A 39 25.04 15.71 7.65
N TRP A 40 24.90 16.49 8.72
CA TRP A 40 24.05 16.12 9.86
C TRP A 40 23.03 17.22 10.15
N LEU A 41 21.76 16.81 10.30
CA LEU A 41 20.63 17.68 10.64
C LEU A 41 19.92 17.13 11.88
N LEU A 42 19.84 17.94 12.95
CA LEU A 42 19.03 17.66 14.13
C LEU A 42 17.76 18.52 14.10
N LEU A 43 16.60 17.86 13.96
CA LEU A 43 15.30 18.51 14.06
C LEU A 43 14.80 18.48 15.51
N SER A 44 14.63 19.65 16.13
CA SER A 44 14.09 19.74 17.49
C SER A 44 13.43 21.09 17.75
N GLN A 45 12.43 21.07 18.62
CA GLN A 45 11.71 22.27 19.11
C GLN A 45 11.96 22.54 20.60
N ASP A 46 12.85 21.76 21.24
CA ASP A 46 13.06 21.78 22.68
C ASP A 46 14.55 21.96 23.00
N ASP A 47 14.91 23.15 23.47
CA ASP A 47 16.29 23.52 23.81
C ASP A 47 16.95 22.55 24.81
N ALA A 48 16.18 21.98 25.75
CA ALA A 48 16.70 21.07 26.75
C ALA A 48 16.97 19.66 26.17
N VAL A 49 16.21 19.25 25.15
CA VAL A 49 16.49 18.04 24.37
C VAL A 49 17.67 18.29 23.44
N THR A 50 17.67 19.39 22.70
CA THR A 50 18.76 19.81 21.80
C THR A 50 20.11 19.83 22.53
N ALA A 51 20.19 20.49 23.69
CA ALA A 51 21.42 20.58 24.48
C ALA A 51 21.95 19.20 24.95
N LYS A 52 21.11 18.17 24.99
CA LYS A 52 21.50 16.80 25.37
C LYS A 52 21.89 15.94 24.18
N LEU A 53 21.30 16.18 23.01
CA LEU A 53 21.52 15.40 21.79
C LEU A 53 22.65 15.93 20.93
N GLN A 54 22.76 17.25 20.76
CA GLN A 54 23.78 17.88 19.91
C GLN A 54 25.21 17.42 20.24
N PRO A 55 25.63 17.25 21.52
CA PRO A 55 26.97 16.74 21.84
C PRO A 55 27.21 15.26 21.49
N LEU A 56 26.19 14.54 21.05
CA LEU A 56 26.27 13.13 20.64
C LEU A 56 26.44 12.96 19.13
N LEU A 57 26.25 14.05 18.38
CA LEU A 57 26.31 14.09 16.93
C LEU A 57 27.65 14.69 16.48
N PRO A 58 28.08 14.47 15.22
CA PRO A 58 29.32 15.04 14.69
C PRO A 58 29.38 16.57 14.78
N GLU A 59 30.60 17.09 14.88
CA GLU A 59 30.85 18.53 14.88
C GLU A 59 30.35 19.14 13.55
N GLY A 60 29.68 20.30 13.62
CA GLY A 60 29.05 20.92 12.44
C GLY A 60 27.60 20.52 12.18
N THR A 61 27.01 19.61 12.97
CA THR A 61 25.57 19.28 12.88
C THR A 61 24.70 20.53 12.92
N LEU A 62 23.90 20.75 11.87
CA LEU A 62 22.89 21.80 11.82
C LEU A 62 21.73 21.46 12.75
N VAL A 63 21.26 22.44 13.53
CA VAL A 63 20.08 22.28 14.39
C VAL A 63 18.98 23.18 13.85
N ALA A 64 17.79 22.61 13.65
CA ALA A 64 16.65 23.36 13.13
C ALA A 64 15.33 22.93 13.76
N VAL A 65 14.36 23.82 13.68
CA VAL A 65 12.95 23.53 13.94
C VAL A 65 12.34 23.06 12.62
N PRO A 66 11.60 21.93 12.58
CA PRO A 66 10.93 21.50 11.35
C PRO A 66 9.89 22.54 10.91
N PRO A 67 9.81 22.84 9.61
CA PRO A 67 8.86 23.83 9.09
C PRO A 67 7.42 23.33 9.06
N GLU A 68 6.46 24.25 9.14
CA GLU A 68 5.04 23.96 8.92
C GLU A 68 4.74 23.96 7.41
N ARG A 69 4.82 22.78 6.76
CA ARG A 69 4.50 22.50 5.33
C ARG A 69 4.95 23.57 4.31
N GLY A 70 6.01 23.25 3.55
CA GLY A 70 6.41 24.00 2.35
C GLY A 70 7.84 24.53 2.38
N ASP A 71 8.40 24.79 3.56
CA ASP A 71 9.76 25.38 3.69
C ASP A 71 10.88 24.32 3.86
N TRP A 72 10.60 23.05 3.54
CA TRP A 72 11.62 21.99 3.62
C TRP A 72 12.78 22.26 2.65
N ALA A 73 12.51 22.85 1.49
CA ALA A 73 13.54 23.25 0.54
C ALA A 73 14.53 24.25 1.16
N ASP A 74 14.03 25.28 1.84
CA ASP A 74 14.84 26.32 2.48
C ASP A 74 15.68 25.78 3.64
N LEU A 75 15.13 24.84 4.40
CA LEU A 75 15.86 24.19 5.47
C LEU A 75 16.95 23.26 4.92
N LEU A 76 16.64 22.45 3.91
CA LEU A 76 17.62 21.52 3.35
C LEU A 76 18.74 22.25 2.61
N MET A 77 18.47 23.39 1.96
CA MET A 77 19.53 24.24 1.37
C MET A 77 20.57 24.72 2.40
N GLN A 78 20.21 24.86 3.68
CA GLN A 78 21.14 25.28 4.73
C GLN A 78 22.10 24.17 5.18
N VAL A 79 21.81 22.91 4.84
CA VAL A 79 22.64 21.75 5.19
C VAL A 79 23.85 21.61 4.23
N GLU A 80 24.02 22.53 3.26
CA GLU A 80 25.04 22.47 2.20
C GLU A 80 25.04 21.11 1.47
N VAL A 81 23.87 20.69 1.01
CA VAL A 81 23.69 19.40 0.30
C VAL A 81 24.50 19.43 -1.01
N ASP A 82 25.74 18.95 -0.95
CA ASP A 82 26.55 18.55 -2.10
C ASP A 82 26.23 17.09 -2.46
N GLU A 83 27.18 16.33 -3.04
CA GLU A 83 26.96 14.90 -3.31
C GLU A 83 27.00 14.02 -2.04
N ALA A 84 27.28 14.57 -0.85
CA ALA A 84 27.41 13.78 0.37
C ALA A 84 26.05 13.43 1.03
N PRO A 85 25.91 12.23 1.63
CA PRO A 85 24.68 11.82 2.30
C PRO A 85 24.31 12.72 3.49
N VAL A 86 23.01 12.91 3.70
CA VAL A 86 22.46 13.66 4.84
C VAL A 86 21.86 12.71 5.87
N CYS A 87 22.33 12.82 7.12
CA CYS A 87 21.82 12.11 8.28
C CYS A 87 20.90 13.03 9.10
N VAL A 88 19.59 12.78 9.01
CA VAL A 88 18.56 13.51 9.75
C VAL A 88 18.25 12.77 11.06
N VAL A 89 18.31 13.48 12.17
CA VAL A 89 17.84 13.02 13.48
C VAL A 89 16.62 13.84 13.87
N ASP A 90 15.44 13.22 13.88
CA ASP A 90 14.23 13.88 14.35
C ASP A 90 14.03 13.64 15.85
N ALA A 91 14.04 14.72 16.63
CA ALA A 91 13.83 14.68 18.08
C ALA A 91 12.53 15.37 18.50
N THR A 92 11.60 15.58 17.57
CA THR A 92 10.41 16.41 17.81
C THR A 92 9.41 15.70 18.72
N ALA A 93 9.29 14.38 18.62
CA ALA A 93 8.40 13.58 19.46
C ALA A 93 8.88 13.47 20.92
N VAL A 94 10.18 13.62 21.19
CA VAL A 94 10.73 13.46 22.55
C VAL A 94 10.80 14.76 23.36
N GLY A 95 10.48 15.91 22.74
CA GLY A 95 10.38 17.22 23.39
C GLY A 95 9.21 17.33 24.38
N VAL A 96 9.22 18.38 25.22
CA VAL A 96 8.17 18.62 26.24
C VAL A 96 6.78 18.74 25.62
N ASN A 97 6.67 19.32 24.44
CA ASN A 97 5.41 19.43 23.67
C ASN A 97 5.31 18.40 22.54
N GLY A 98 6.20 17.39 22.53
CA GLY A 98 6.24 16.39 21.46
C GLY A 98 4.99 15.53 21.45
N SER A 99 4.23 15.61 20.35
CA SER A 99 3.09 14.73 20.09
C SER A 99 3.41 13.84 18.90
N GLY A 100 2.98 12.58 18.94
CA GLY A 100 3.16 11.70 17.79
C GLY A 100 2.41 12.19 16.55
N ARG A 101 1.31 12.92 16.73
CA ARG A 101 0.50 13.46 15.63
C ARG A 101 1.18 14.62 14.90
N SER A 102 1.66 15.62 15.63
CA SER A 102 2.42 16.73 15.03
C SER A 102 3.71 16.24 14.39
N THR A 103 4.39 15.26 15.00
CA THR A 103 5.59 14.65 14.40
C THR A 103 5.25 13.90 13.12
N PHE A 104 4.15 13.13 13.12
CA PHE A 104 3.68 12.43 11.93
C PHE A 104 3.37 13.41 10.79
N GLU A 105 2.70 14.52 11.06
CA GLU A 105 2.32 15.51 10.04
C GLU A 105 3.51 16.19 9.37
N HIS A 106 4.54 16.57 10.13
CA HIS A 106 5.72 17.19 9.53
C HIS A 106 6.60 16.15 8.81
N LEU A 107 6.68 14.90 9.30
CA LEU A 107 7.43 13.84 8.61
C LEU A 107 6.72 13.40 7.32
N MET A 108 5.39 13.45 7.27
CA MET A 108 4.65 13.32 6.02
C MET A 108 5.02 14.45 5.05
N ALA A 109 5.11 15.69 5.52
CA ALA A 109 5.53 16.82 4.69
C ALA A 109 7.00 16.72 4.24
N LEU A 110 7.88 16.16 5.09
CA LEU A 110 9.26 15.85 4.71
C LEU A 110 9.26 14.78 3.62
N GLY A 111 8.53 13.68 3.79
CA GLY A 111 8.44 12.62 2.79
C GLY A 111 7.87 13.11 1.46
N GLU A 112 6.86 13.98 1.48
CA GLU A 112 6.29 14.63 0.30
C GLU A 112 7.36 15.46 -0.43
N HIS A 113 8.15 16.23 0.31
CA HIS A 113 9.27 16.98 -0.25
C HIS A 113 10.36 16.04 -0.82
N LEU A 114 10.77 15.02 -0.06
CA LEU A 114 11.82 14.08 -0.48
C LEU A 114 11.42 13.23 -1.69
N ALA A 115 10.12 13.02 -1.92
CA ALA A 115 9.64 12.33 -3.11
C ALA A 115 9.86 13.15 -4.40
N SER A 116 9.86 14.49 -4.30
CA SER A 116 10.07 15.40 -5.43
C SER A 116 11.51 15.91 -5.54
N ALA A 117 12.17 16.10 -4.41
CA ALA A 117 13.55 16.57 -4.29
C ALA A 117 14.32 15.61 -3.34
N PRO A 118 14.74 14.44 -3.85
CA PRO A 118 15.42 13.45 -3.02
C PRO A 118 16.78 13.96 -2.53
N LEU A 119 17.15 13.53 -1.33
CA LEU A 119 18.49 13.73 -0.79
C LEU A 119 19.50 12.81 -1.49
N PRO A 120 20.82 13.10 -1.39
CA PRO A 120 21.86 12.24 -1.95
C PRO A 120 21.76 10.79 -1.47
N ALA A 121 22.14 9.84 -2.32
CA ALA A 121 22.03 8.42 -2.04
C ALA A 121 22.74 8.02 -0.73
N GLY A 122 22.09 7.18 0.07
CA GLY A 122 22.58 6.80 1.40
C GLY A 122 22.22 7.77 2.52
N SER A 123 21.38 8.77 2.24
CA SER A 123 20.76 9.62 3.26
C SER A 123 19.84 8.81 4.17
N SER A 124 19.68 9.30 5.41
CA SER A 124 18.96 8.56 6.44
C SER A 124 18.17 9.46 7.39
N LEU A 125 17.15 8.88 8.01
CA LEU A 125 16.32 9.50 9.04
C LEU A 125 16.25 8.59 10.27
N SER A 126 16.69 9.10 11.42
CA SER A 126 16.50 8.48 12.73
C SER A 126 15.44 9.26 13.51
N ILE A 127 14.28 8.66 13.72
CA ILE A 127 13.17 9.27 14.47
C ILE A 127 13.27 8.84 15.93
N LEU A 128 13.49 9.81 16.82
CA LEU A 128 13.50 9.57 18.25
C LEU A 128 12.07 9.55 18.79
N THR A 129 11.71 8.46 19.45
CA THR A 129 10.42 8.30 20.13
C THR A 129 10.63 8.01 21.62
N ARG A 130 9.53 8.00 22.40
CA ARG A 130 9.56 7.72 23.83
C ARG A 130 8.64 6.57 24.18
N SER A 131 9.25 5.48 24.63
CA SER A 131 8.59 4.28 25.15
C SER A 131 7.43 3.82 24.26
N VAL A 132 7.63 3.79 22.93
CA VAL A 132 6.65 3.19 22.00
C VAL A 132 6.73 1.66 22.02
N PHE A 133 7.89 1.12 22.41
CA PHE A 133 8.11 -0.31 22.53
C PHE A 133 8.08 -0.80 23.99
N ASP A 134 7.46 -1.95 24.20
CA ASP A 134 7.49 -2.67 25.48
C ASP A 134 8.68 -3.62 25.51
N VAL A 135 9.78 -3.20 26.13
CA VAL A 135 11.05 -3.93 26.11
C VAL A 135 11.28 -4.63 27.45
N THR A 136 11.09 -3.90 28.55
CA THR A 136 11.38 -4.38 29.91
C THR A 136 10.14 -4.82 30.68
N GLY A 137 8.96 -4.40 30.23
CA GLY A 137 7.70 -4.65 30.90
C GLY A 137 7.30 -3.56 31.90
N GLU A 138 8.12 -2.52 32.08
CA GLU A 138 7.92 -1.43 33.05
C GLU A 138 7.60 -0.08 32.36
N GLU A 139 7.65 -0.04 31.04
CA GLU A 139 7.46 1.16 30.24
C GLU A 139 6.04 1.72 30.36
N LYS A 140 5.95 3.04 30.54
CA LYS A 140 4.72 3.78 30.27
C LYS A 140 4.63 4.01 28.76
N ILE A 141 3.83 3.19 28.09
CA ILE A 141 3.71 3.24 26.63
C ILE A 141 3.06 4.56 26.16
N HIS A 142 3.57 5.11 25.06
CA HIS A 142 3.05 6.32 24.39
C HIS A 142 2.46 5.97 23.00
N PRO A 143 1.19 5.54 22.92
CA PRO A 143 0.60 5.06 21.66
C PRO A 143 0.60 6.09 20.53
N ASP A 144 0.39 7.37 20.84
CA ASP A 144 0.45 8.45 19.85
C ASP A 144 1.75 8.46 19.05
N GLN A 145 2.88 8.23 19.72
CA GLN A 145 4.19 8.22 19.05
C GLN A 145 4.45 6.93 18.28
N ALA A 146 3.71 5.85 18.57
CA ALA A 146 3.84 4.59 17.84
C ALA A 146 3.38 4.71 16.38
N MET A 147 2.54 5.70 16.05
CA MET A 147 2.22 6.02 14.65
C MET A 147 3.48 6.23 13.80
N LEU A 148 4.54 6.77 14.41
CA LEU A 148 5.79 7.07 13.72
C LEU A 148 6.53 5.79 13.29
N THR A 149 6.31 4.65 13.95
CA THR A 149 6.96 3.39 13.54
C THR A 149 6.41 2.90 12.20
N GLY A 150 5.09 3.00 12.01
CA GLY A 150 4.44 2.69 10.73
C GLY A 150 4.88 3.64 9.62
N LEU A 151 4.94 4.95 9.90
CA LEU A 151 5.42 5.95 8.95
C LEU A 151 6.90 5.73 8.57
N SER A 152 7.76 5.43 9.55
CA SER A 152 9.19 5.19 9.32
C SER A 152 9.42 4.05 8.32
N ALA A 153 8.71 2.93 8.49
CA ALA A 153 8.82 1.81 7.56
C ALA A 153 8.44 2.20 6.12
N VAL A 154 7.40 3.01 5.97
CA VAL A 154 6.90 3.43 4.64
C VAL A 154 7.81 4.49 4.02
N LEU A 155 8.35 5.44 4.80
CA LEU A 155 9.33 6.42 4.31
C LEU A 155 10.57 5.74 3.73
N GLY A 156 11.08 4.68 4.38
CA GLY A 156 12.21 3.90 3.86
C GLY A 156 11.88 3.02 2.65
N GLN A 157 10.60 2.90 2.28
CA GLN A 157 10.14 2.12 1.11
C GLN A 157 9.77 3.03 -0.08
N GLU A 158 9.20 4.19 0.20
CA GLU A 158 8.69 5.10 -0.83
C GLU A 158 9.72 6.13 -1.31
N ILE A 159 10.73 6.45 -0.48
CA ILE A 159 11.77 7.41 -0.85
C ILE A 159 13.00 6.65 -1.35
N ASN A 160 13.41 6.95 -2.58
CA ASN A 160 14.56 6.28 -3.22
C ASN A 160 15.87 6.55 -2.46
N ASP A 161 16.71 5.51 -2.36
CA ASP A 161 18.04 5.54 -1.73
C ASP A 161 18.06 6.18 -0.32
N PHE A 162 16.94 6.06 0.40
CA PHE A 162 16.72 6.66 1.70
C PHE A 162 16.35 5.58 2.72
N SER A 163 16.89 5.71 3.93
CA SER A 163 16.56 4.82 5.04
C SER A 163 15.90 5.58 6.19
N ALA A 164 14.91 4.98 6.82
CA ALA A 164 14.25 5.55 7.98
C ALA A 164 14.09 4.50 9.08
N ARG A 165 14.40 4.88 10.32
CA ARG A 165 14.32 3.99 11.48
C ARG A 165 13.82 4.70 12.73
N ILE A 166 13.35 3.90 13.69
CA ILE A 166 12.99 4.36 15.04
C ILE A 166 14.13 4.12 16.01
N VAL A 167 14.41 5.12 16.85
CA VAL A 167 15.25 4.97 18.05
C VAL A 167 14.43 5.37 19.27
N ASP A 168 13.86 4.36 19.93
CA ASP A 168 12.91 4.54 21.02
C ASP A 168 13.58 4.67 22.39
N LEU A 169 13.30 5.75 23.11
CA LEU A 169 13.92 6.07 24.40
C LEU A 169 13.00 5.68 25.56
N GLY A 170 13.53 5.09 26.62
CA GLY A 170 12.82 4.99 27.89
C GLY A 170 12.68 6.34 28.59
N SER A 171 11.88 6.39 29.65
CA SER A 171 11.47 7.64 30.31
C SER A 171 12.64 8.49 30.87
N ASN A 172 13.77 7.85 31.19
CA ASN A 172 14.97 8.48 31.77
C ASN A 172 16.21 8.41 30.85
N ASP A 173 16.05 8.02 29.58
CA ASP A 173 17.18 7.62 28.71
C ASP A 173 17.89 8.78 27.99
N LEU A 174 17.66 10.00 28.46
CA LEU A 174 18.56 11.15 28.23
C LEU A 174 19.52 11.40 29.40
N SER A 175 19.65 10.43 30.33
CA SER A 175 20.69 10.42 31.38
C SER A 175 22.11 10.37 30.80
N ALA A 176 23.13 10.71 31.59
CA ALA A 176 24.53 10.68 31.13
C ALA A 176 24.99 9.30 30.61
N SER A 177 24.56 8.22 31.24
CA SER A 177 24.91 6.85 30.85
C SER A 177 24.19 6.39 29.57
N ALA A 178 22.91 6.74 29.42
CA ALA A 178 22.11 6.37 28.26
C ALA A 178 22.57 7.10 26.99
N ARG A 179 22.95 8.38 27.13
CA ARG A 179 23.48 9.20 26.04
C ARG A 179 24.70 8.60 25.34
N ARG A 180 25.56 7.88 26.07
CA ARG A 180 26.70 7.18 25.46
C ARG A 180 26.27 6.09 24.48
N VAL A 181 25.21 5.36 24.81
CA VAL A 181 24.66 4.33 23.92
C VAL A 181 23.91 4.97 22.78
N LEU A 182 23.05 5.94 23.09
CA LEU A 182 22.29 6.70 22.10
C LEU A 182 23.19 7.31 21.03
N GLY A 183 24.29 7.97 21.41
CA GLY A 183 25.23 8.55 20.44
C GLY A 183 25.82 7.50 19.49
N LYS A 184 26.17 6.31 20.00
CA LYS A 184 26.64 5.19 19.15
C LYS A 184 25.57 4.69 18.18
N CYS A 185 24.32 4.62 18.63
CA CYS A 185 23.21 4.21 17.77
C CYS A 185 22.97 5.26 16.68
N LEU A 186 22.90 6.54 17.04
CA LEU A 186 22.66 7.63 16.10
C LEU A 186 23.68 7.66 14.96
N VAL A 187 24.96 7.43 15.25
CA VAL A 187 26.05 7.43 14.23
C VAL A 187 26.32 6.05 13.60
N SER A 188 25.47 5.07 13.83
CA SER A 188 25.60 3.74 13.20
C SER A 188 24.88 3.68 11.85
N HIS A 189 25.33 2.77 10.97
CA HIS A 189 24.68 2.48 9.69
C HIS A 189 23.53 1.46 9.78
N GLU A 190 23.16 1.04 10.98
CA GLU A 190 22.01 0.13 11.16
C GLU A 190 20.72 0.83 10.72
N THR A 191 19.89 0.15 9.95
CA THR A 191 18.60 0.68 9.49
C THR A 191 17.42 0.11 10.28
N GLU A 192 17.68 -0.83 11.20
CA GLU A 192 16.67 -1.47 12.02
C GLU A 192 16.17 -0.56 13.17
N ASP A 193 14.91 -0.74 13.55
CA ASP A 193 14.34 -0.12 14.75
C ASP A 193 15.08 -0.57 16.02
N MET A 194 15.38 0.39 16.89
CA MET A 194 16.11 0.17 18.13
C MET A 194 15.37 0.74 19.33
N ALA A 195 15.56 0.14 20.49
CA ALA A 195 15.13 0.70 21.76
C ALA A 195 16.31 0.89 22.71
N ILE A 196 16.43 2.07 23.31
CA ILE A 196 17.39 2.38 24.37
C ILE A 196 16.68 2.27 25.70
N ARG A 197 17.21 1.42 26.59
CA ARG A 197 16.75 1.26 27.98
C ARG A 197 17.96 1.28 28.92
N GLY A 198 18.11 2.35 29.68
CA GLY A 198 19.27 2.58 30.53
C GLY A 198 20.56 2.67 29.71
N ASN A 199 21.50 1.75 29.96
CA ASN A 199 22.79 1.67 29.27
C ASN A 199 22.83 0.56 28.20
N HIS A 200 21.68 0.16 27.67
CA HIS A 200 21.56 -0.92 26.69
C HIS A 200 20.76 -0.47 25.47
N ALA A 201 21.19 -0.93 24.31
CA ALA A 201 20.40 -0.92 23.10
C ALA A 201 19.81 -2.32 22.88
N TRP A 202 18.61 -2.33 22.33
CA TRP A 202 17.81 -3.52 22.08
C TRP A 202 17.31 -3.46 20.63
N LEU A 203 17.47 -4.57 19.92
CA LEU A 203 16.98 -4.75 18.55
C LEU A 203 15.71 -5.57 18.57
N ARG A 204 14.75 -5.19 17.73
CA ARG A 204 13.46 -5.88 17.61
C ARG A 204 13.60 -7.09 16.69
N GLN A 205 13.14 -8.24 17.15
CA GLN A 205 12.97 -9.44 16.34
C GLN A 205 11.58 -10.04 16.57
N PHE A 206 11.20 -11.02 15.75
CA PHE A 206 9.93 -11.73 15.91
C PHE A 206 10.20 -13.23 16.05
N GLN A 207 9.53 -13.87 16.99
CA GLN A 207 9.64 -15.31 17.22
C GLN A 207 8.26 -15.99 17.19
N PRO A 208 8.18 -17.24 16.69
CA PRO A 208 6.97 -18.04 16.78
C PRO A 208 6.52 -18.27 18.21
N ILE A 209 5.23 -18.03 18.47
CA ILE A 209 4.58 -18.46 19.70
C ILE A 209 4.35 -19.98 19.56
N THR A 210 5.07 -20.76 20.36
CA THR A 210 5.03 -22.22 20.35
C THR A 210 4.21 -22.81 21.50
N GLU A 211 3.68 -21.95 22.38
CA GLU A 211 2.85 -22.37 23.50
C GLU A 211 1.43 -22.72 23.03
N GLU A 212 0.98 -23.92 23.39
CA GLU A 212 -0.40 -24.34 23.16
C GLU A 212 -1.37 -23.48 23.99
N PRO A 213 -2.53 -23.07 23.45
CA PRO A 213 -3.50 -22.30 24.20
C PRO A 213 -3.94 -23.02 25.48
N VAL A 214 -3.57 -22.49 26.65
CA VAL A 214 -3.99 -23.03 27.95
C VAL A 214 -5.25 -22.30 28.43
N GLY A 215 -6.41 -22.95 28.37
CA GLY A 215 -7.65 -22.40 28.92
C GLY A 215 -8.92 -22.81 28.17
N GLN A 216 -10.07 -22.42 28.71
CA GLN A 216 -11.36 -22.51 28.01
C GLN A 216 -11.55 -21.28 27.11
N SER A 217 -12.33 -21.42 26.03
CA SER A 217 -12.70 -20.29 25.17
C SER A 217 -13.32 -19.17 25.99
N ARG A 218 -12.95 -17.91 25.68
CA ARG A 218 -13.60 -16.72 26.25
C ARG A 218 -15.00 -16.48 25.65
N LEU A 219 -15.35 -17.19 24.58
CA LEU A 219 -16.68 -17.13 23.99
C LEU A 219 -17.65 -17.99 24.83
N LYS A 220 -18.73 -17.37 25.30
CA LYS A 220 -19.77 -17.94 26.14
C LYS A 220 -21.08 -18.10 25.36
N SER A 221 -21.84 -19.15 25.68
CA SER A 221 -23.26 -19.25 25.31
C SER A 221 -24.06 -18.14 26.00
N ASN A 222 -25.02 -17.55 25.30
CA ASN A 222 -25.77 -16.36 25.71
C ASN A 222 -24.88 -15.12 25.96
N GLY A 223 -23.65 -15.11 25.44
CA GLY A 223 -22.73 -13.98 25.61
C GLY A 223 -23.09 -12.78 24.75
N VAL A 224 -22.75 -11.57 25.22
CA VAL A 224 -22.96 -10.29 24.52
C VAL A 224 -21.67 -9.83 23.87
N TYR A 225 -21.67 -9.61 22.56
CA TYR A 225 -20.49 -9.20 21.80
C TYR A 225 -20.74 -7.93 21.01
N VAL A 226 -19.92 -6.90 21.23
CA VAL A 226 -20.01 -5.62 20.51
C VAL A 226 -18.92 -5.56 19.44
N LEU A 227 -19.29 -5.29 18.19
CA LEU A 227 -18.35 -5.24 17.06
C LEU A 227 -18.48 -3.91 16.31
N THR A 228 -17.46 -3.06 16.37
CA THR A 228 -17.37 -1.89 15.47
C THR A 228 -16.89 -2.37 14.11
N GLY A 229 -17.54 -1.92 13.02
CA GLY A 229 -17.27 -2.48 11.70
C GLY A 229 -17.77 -3.94 11.58
N GLY A 230 -18.74 -4.34 12.41
CA GLY A 230 -19.23 -5.72 12.51
C GLY A 230 -19.90 -6.29 11.26
N LEU A 231 -20.23 -5.44 10.28
CA LEU A 231 -20.74 -5.84 8.96
C LEU A 231 -19.68 -5.71 7.85
N GLY A 232 -18.48 -5.25 8.18
CA GLY A 232 -17.31 -5.24 7.32
C GLY A 232 -16.79 -6.66 7.07
N GLY A 233 -15.68 -6.80 6.34
CA GLY A 233 -15.19 -8.14 6.02
C GLY A 233 -14.64 -8.89 7.23
N VAL A 234 -13.61 -8.35 7.91
CA VAL A 234 -13.03 -9.00 9.09
C VAL A 234 -14.05 -9.08 10.23
N GLY A 235 -14.68 -7.94 10.57
CA GLY A 235 -15.70 -7.88 11.62
C GLY A 235 -16.88 -8.83 11.38
N GLY A 236 -17.36 -8.94 10.13
CA GLY A 236 -18.45 -9.85 9.78
C GLY A 236 -18.07 -11.32 9.86
N ASN A 237 -16.83 -11.69 9.51
CA ASN A 237 -16.35 -13.07 9.65
C ASN A 237 -16.15 -13.45 11.13
N LEU A 238 -15.65 -12.52 11.94
CA LEU A 238 -15.57 -12.73 13.39
C LEU A 238 -16.96 -12.84 14.02
N ALA A 239 -17.91 -12.01 13.60
CA ALA A 239 -19.32 -12.11 14.02
C ALA A 239 -19.91 -13.48 13.67
N ARG A 240 -19.68 -13.95 12.43
CA ARG A 240 -20.11 -15.27 11.97
C ARG A 240 -19.47 -16.39 12.79
N HIS A 241 -18.17 -16.30 13.06
CA HIS A 241 -17.47 -17.28 13.89
C HIS A 241 -18.04 -17.35 15.31
N ILE A 242 -18.38 -16.20 15.92
CA ILE A 242 -19.04 -16.17 17.23
C ILE A 242 -20.43 -16.83 17.14
N ALA A 243 -21.23 -16.48 16.14
CA ALA A 243 -22.56 -17.07 15.92
C ALA A 243 -22.50 -18.59 15.74
N THR A 244 -21.48 -19.12 15.04
CA THR A 244 -21.34 -20.58 14.84
C THR A 244 -20.73 -21.30 16.05
N SER A 245 -19.95 -20.61 16.87
CA SER A 245 -19.18 -21.23 17.96
C SER A 245 -19.86 -21.13 19.32
N THR A 246 -20.99 -20.43 19.41
CA THR A 246 -21.73 -20.20 20.66
C THR A 246 -23.22 -20.44 20.47
N GLU A 247 -23.92 -20.79 21.55
CA GLU A 247 -25.38 -20.88 21.52
C GLU A 247 -26.01 -19.55 21.93
N GLN A 248 -26.96 -19.05 21.13
CA GLN A 248 -27.80 -17.89 21.45
C GLN A 248 -27.02 -16.60 21.82
N SER A 249 -25.84 -16.37 21.22
CA SER A 249 -25.09 -15.13 21.43
C SER A 249 -25.86 -13.91 20.95
N HIS A 250 -25.61 -12.76 21.59
CA HIS A 250 -26.14 -11.47 21.18
C HIS A 250 -25.04 -10.65 20.50
N LEU A 251 -25.17 -10.46 19.19
CA LEU A 251 -24.23 -9.70 18.37
C LEU A 251 -24.75 -8.27 18.22
N VAL A 252 -24.01 -7.32 18.78
CA VAL A 252 -24.25 -5.88 18.64
C VAL A 252 -23.29 -5.32 17.60
N LEU A 253 -23.79 -5.02 16.41
CA LEU A 253 -22.99 -4.59 15.27
C LEU A 253 -23.09 -3.07 15.08
N LEU A 254 -21.96 -2.38 15.23
CA LEU A 254 -21.87 -0.93 15.06
C LEU A 254 -21.33 -0.60 13.67
N GLN A 255 -21.99 0.31 12.96
CA GLN A 255 -21.59 0.81 11.65
C GLN A 255 -22.00 2.27 11.47
N ARG A 256 -21.42 2.97 10.49
CA ARG A 256 -21.77 4.37 10.21
C ARG A 256 -23.08 4.55 9.45
N SER A 257 -23.32 3.72 8.43
CA SER A 257 -24.53 3.87 7.60
C SER A 257 -25.71 3.18 8.25
N PRO A 258 -26.88 3.83 8.32
CA PRO A 258 -28.08 3.22 8.86
C PRO A 258 -28.59 2.10 7.96
N LEU A 259 -29.32 1.14 8.56
CA LEU A 259 -30.18 0.22 7.81
C LEU A 259 -31.61 0.75 7.83
N PRO A 260 -32.41 0.47 6.78
CA PRO A 260 -33.85 0.74 6.83
C PRO A 260 -34.52 -0.06 7.95
N GLU A 261 -35.75 0.32 8.30
CA GLU A 261 -36.54 -0.41 9.28
C GLU A 261 -36.76 -1.86 8.83
N ARG A 262 -36.84 -2.80 9.79
CA ARG A 262 -36.84 -4.24 9.48
C ARG A 262 -38.00 -4.65 8.57
N GLU A 263 -39.15 -3.99 8.70
CA GLU A 263 -40.35 -4.21 7.88
C GLU A 263 -40.12 -3.85 6.41
N GLU A 264 -39.16 -2.97 6.12
CA GLU A 264 -38.85 -2.49 4.77
C GLU A 264 -37.75 -3.33 4.08
N TRP A 265 -37.10 -4.26 4.78
CA TRP A 265 -35.95 -5.00 4.26
C TRP A 265 -36.27 -5.82 3.01
N ASP A 266 -37.41 -6.51 2.97
CA ASP A 266 -37.80 -7.30 1.78
C ASP A 266 -38.07 -6.39 0.58
N ALA A 267 -38.67 -5.23 0.81
CA ALA A 267 -38.88 -4.24 -0.22
C ALA A 267 -37.53 -3.67 -0.69
N HIS A 268 -36.63 -3.28 0.22
CA HIS A 268 -35.31 -2.75 -0.11
C HIS A 268 -34.50 -3.72 -0.98
N VAL A 269 -34.34 -4.96 -0.52
CA VAL A 269 -33.55 -6.01 -1.20
C VAL A 269 -34.14 -6.39 -2.56
N SER A 270 -35.46 -6.31 -2.74
CA SER A 270 -36.12 -6.65 -4.01
C SER A 270 -36.11 -5.51 -5.04
N HIS A 271 -36.15 -4.25 -4.60
CA HIS A 271 -36.18 -3.08 -5.48
C HIS A 271 -34.79 -2.61 -5.92
N HIS A 272 -33.73 -3.01 -5.21
CA HIS A 272 -32.37 -2.55 -5.47
C HIS A 272 -31.57 -3.61 -6.25
N ALA A 273 -30.62 -3.16 -7.07
CA ALA A 273 -29.80 -4.02 -7.90
C ALA A 273 -28.96 -5.01 -7.05
N HIS A 274 -28.58 -6.13 -7.66
CA HIS A 274 -27.66 -7.08 -7.05
C HIS A 274 -26.32 -6.39 -6.74
N GLY A 275 -25.83 -6.50 -5.49
CA GLY A 275 -24.61 -5.82 -5.05
C GLY A 275 -24.81 -4.45 -4.38
N ASP A 276 -26.05 -4.00 -4.16
CA ASP A 276 -26.34 -2.84 -3.29
C ASP A 276 -25.78 -3.04 -1.88
N ALA A 277 -24.97 -2.09 -1.39
CA ALA A 277 -24.24 -2.21 -0.13
C ALA A 277 -25.17 -2.38 1.09
N THR A 278 -26.33 -1.72 1.09
CA THR A 278 -27.33 -1.85 2.16
C THR A 278 -27.99 -3.23 2.12
N SER A 279 -28.32 -3.72 0.93
CA SER A 279 -28.87 -5.07 0.72
C SER A 279 -27.90 -6.16 1.17
N GLU A 280 -26.60 -6.03 0.89
CA GLU A 280 -25.58 -6.99 1.36
C GLU A 280 -25.44 -6.99 2.89
N ARG A 281 -25.54 -5.83 3.52
CA ARG A 281 -25.54 -5.73 4.99
C ARG A 281 -26.78 -6.36 5.61
N ILE A 282 -27.96 -6.15 5.01
CA ILE A 282 -29.20 -6.81 5.42
C ILE A 282 -29.08 -8.34 5.31
N LYS A 283 -28.53 -8.85 4.20
CA LYS A 283 -28.29 -10.29 4.00
C LYS A 283 -27.36 -10.86 5.07
N LYS A 284 -26.26 -10.17 5.40
CA LYS A 284 -25.34 -10.58 6.48
C LYS A 284 -26.03 -10.64 7.84
N VAL A 285 -26.89 -9.67 8.17
CA VAL A 285 -27.64 -9.72 9.44
C VAL A 285 -28.56 -10.95 9.46
N ARG A 286 -29.32 -11.19 8.39
CA ARG A 286 -30.20 -12.38 8.27
C ARG A 286 -29.43 -13.69 8.36
N GLU A 287 -28.23 -13.74 7.79
CA GLU A 287 -27.35 -14.90 7.88
C GLU A 287 -26.95 -15.19 9.34
N LEU A 288 -26.52 -14.17 10.09
CA LEU A 288 -26.17 -14.32 11.50
C LEU A 288 -27.38 -14.76 12.35
N GLU A 289 -28.56 -14.23 12.07
CA GLU A 289 -29.81 -14.66 12.72
C GLU A 289 -30.17 -16.12 12.40
N ALA A 290 -29.98 -16.54 11.14
CA ALA A 290 -30.20 -17.93 10.73
C ALA A 290 -29.22 -18.92 11.39
N LEU A 291 -28.04 -18.44 11.80
CA LEU A 291 -27.07 -19.20 12.60
C LEU A 291 -27.45 -19.28 14.09
N GLY A 292 -28.53 -18.63 14.51
CA GLY A 292 -29.07 -18.69 15.87
C GLY A 292 -28.60 -17.56 16.79
N ALA A 293 -27.90 -16.55 16.27
CA ALA A 293 -27.53 -15.36 17.03
C ALA A 293 -28.68 -14.34 17.08
N ASN A 294 -28.80 -13.63 18.19
CA ASN A 294 -29.63 -12.43 18.27
C ASN A 294 -28.81 -11.25 17.75
N VAL A 295 -29.32 -10.48 16.78
CA VAL A 295 -28.55 -9.40 16.15
C VAL A 295 -29.21 -8.04 16.37
N THR A 296 -28.44 -7.10 16.90
CA THR A 296 -28.83 -5.69 17.03
C THR A 296 -27.82 -4.82 16.29
N VAL A 297 -28.30 -3.90 15.46
CA VAL A 297 -27.43 -3.02 14.67
C VAL A 297 -27.62 -1.59 15.15
N TYR A 298 -26.51 -0.89 15.44
CA TYR A 298 -26.49 0.53 15.76
C TYR A 298 -25.80 1.31 14.65
N SER A 299 -26.38 2.45 14.28
CA SER A 299 -25.75 3.44 13.40
C SER A 299 -25.02 4.46 14.27
N VAL A 300 -23.68 4.40 14.28
CA VAL A 300 -22.83 5.29 15.09
C VAL A 300 -21.45 5.41 14.45
N ASP A 301 -20.89 6.62 14.47
CA ASP A 301 -19.48 6.84 14.17
C ASP A 301 -18.66 6.50 15.42
N VAL A 302 -17.66 5.63 15.28
CA VAL A 302 -16.83 5.20 16.41
C VAL A 302 -16.02 6.35 17.02
N THR A 303 -15.88 7.46 16.31
CA THR A 303 -15.20 8.67 16.77
C THR A 303 -16.12 9.65 17.52
N ASP A 304 -17.44 9.42 17.54
CA ASP A 304 -18.37 10.25 18.30
C ASP A 304 -18.46 9.76 19.75
N GLU A 305 -17.79 10.47 20.66
CA GLU A 305 -17.71 10.13 22.09
C GLU A 305 -19.09 10.03 22.74
N VAL A 306 -19.97 11.00 22.46
CA VAL A 306 -21.26 11.11 23.12
C VAL A 306 -22.20 10.00 22.66
N GLU A 307 -22.26 9.77 21.34
CA GLU A 307 -23.10 8.71 20.78
C GLU A 307 -22.56 7.32 21.12
N MET A 308 -21.24 7.11 21.10
CA MET A 308 -20.64 5.83 21.50
C MET A 308 -20.95 5.50 22.97
N ARG A 309 -20.82 6.47 23.89
CA ARG A 309 -21.20 6.27 25.29
C ARG A 309 -22.67 5.91 25.42
N ARG A 310 -23.56 6.65 24.73
CA ARG A 310 -25.00 6.39 24.72
C ARG A 310 -25.32 4.98 24.21
N VAL A 311 -24.67 4.54 23.14
CA VAL A 311 -24.87 3.19 22.56
C VAL A 311 -24.41 2.10 23.52
N ILE A 312 -23.22 2.24 24.14
CA ILE A 312 -22.73 1.24 25.10
C ILE A 312 -23.65 1.17 26.34
N ASP A 313 -24.07 2.31 26.89
CA ASP A 313 -25.00 2.34 28.02
C ASP A 313 -26.35 1.67 27.65
N ASP A 314 -26.86 1.93 26.44
CA ASP A 314 -28.09 1.31 25.93
C ASP A 314 -27.98 -0.22 25.80
N VAL A 315 -26.83 -0.71 25.31
CA VAL A 315 -26.52 -2.15 25.21
C VAL A 315 -26.50 -2.77 26.60
N VAL A 316 -25.82 -2.14 27.56
CA VAL A 316 -25.73 -2.64 28.94
C VAL A 316 -27.10 -2.72 29.61
N ILE A 317 -27.94 -1.70 29.40
CA ILE A 317 -29.28 -1.63 30.01
C ILE A 317 -30.25 -2.63 29.38
N LYS A 318 -30.23 -2.76 28.04
CA LYS A 318 -31.23 -3.55 27.31
C LYS A 318 -30.86 -5.02 27.13
N ILE A 319 -29.56 -5.31 27.00
CA ILE A 319 -29.05 -6.61 26.57
C ILE A 319 -28.20 -7.22 27.70
N GLY A 320 -27.21 -6.47 28.18
CA GLY A 320 -26.29 -6.91 29.23
C GLY A 320 -24.87 -6.37 29.04
N THR A 321 -24.02 -6.58 30.05
CA THR A 321 -22.61 -6.17 29.97
C THR A 321 -21.90 -6.97 28.87
N PRO A 322 -21.12 -6.33 27.97
CA PRO A 322 -20.39 -7.05 26.93
C PRO A 322 -19.40 -8.08 27.48
N ASP A 323 -19.52 -9.33 27.07
CA ASP A 323 -18.53 -10.39 27.34
C ASP A 323 -17.29 -10.24 26.45
N GLY A 324 -17.43 -9.61 25.29
CA GLY A 324 -16.33 -9.32 24.38
C GLY A 324 -16.61 -8.12 23.49
N VAL A 325 -15.56 -7.38 23.15
CA VAL A 325 -15.62 -6.26 22.21
C VAL A 325 -14.59 -6.48 21.12
N ILE A 326 -14.97 -6.27 19.85
CA ILE A 326 -14.08 -6.37 18.70
C ILE A 326 -14.09 -5.05 17.95
N HIS A 327 -12.92 -4.41 17.89
CA HIS A 327 -12.72 -3.19 17.15
C HIS A 327 -12.16 -3.49 15.75
N ALA A 328 -13.07 -3.68 14.79
CA ALA A 328 -12.76 -3.93 13.38
C ALA A 328 -13.12 -2.74 12.46
N ALA A 329 -13.40 -1.56 13.03
CA ALA A 329 -13.61 -0.35 12.24
C ALA A 329 -12.27 0.13 11.67
N GLY A 330 -12.27 0.54 10.40
CA GLY A 330 -11.08 0.98 9.70
C GLY A 330 -11.38 1.27 8.24
N GLU A 331 -10.50 2.05 7.63
CA GLU A 331 -10.52 2.34 6.20
C GLU A 331 -9.17 1.93 5.59
N PRO A 332 -9.13 1.52 4.31
CA PRO A 332 -7.86 1.24 3.64
C PRO A 332 -7.09 2.53 3.44
N GLY A 333 -5.79 2.53 3.74
CA GLY A 333 -4.88 3.56 3.24
C GLY A 333 -4.48 3.21 1.81
N ILE A 334 -4.46 4.19 0.92
CA ILE A 334 -4.00 4.03 -0.46
C ILE A 334 -3.32 5.34 -0.89
N GLY A 335 -2.34 5.25 -1.80
CA GLY A 335 -1.67 6.40 -2.40
C GLY A 335 -0.33 6.70 -1.75
N MET A 336 0.63 7.17 -2.54
CA MET A 336 1.98 7.52 -2.09
C MET A 336 1.97 8.75 -1.17
N ILE A 337 2.99 8.88 -0.32
CA ILE A 337 3.22 10.05 0.53
C ILE A 337 3.20 11.34 -0.30
N ALA A 338 3.77 11.34 -1.51
CA ALA A 338 3.83 12.48 -2.42
C ALA A 338 2.47 13.05 -2.83
N GLY A 339 1.40 12.25 -2.83
CA GLY A 339 0.08 12.64 -3.30
C GLY A 339 -1.01 12.62 -2.23
N LYS A 340 -0.67 12.28 -0.98
CA LYS A 340 -1.65 12.11 0.10
C LYS A 340 -2.11 13.45 0.66
N THR A 341 -3.42 13.69 0.63
CA THR A 341 -4.01 14.87 1.25
C THR A 341 -4.19 14.70 2.77
N ALA A 342 -4.28 15.82 3.50
CA ALA A 342 -4.56 15.79 4.94
C ALA A 342 -5.89 15.09 5.26
N ASP A 343 -6.91 15.30 4.44
CA ASP A 343 -8.24 14.70 4.64
C ASP A 343 -8.24 13.18 4.43
N GLU A 344 -7.48 12.69 3.45
CA GLU A 344 -7.31 11.24 3.22
C GLU A 344 -6.59 10.58 4.40
N ILE A 345 -5.49 11.18 4.85
CA ILE A 345 -4.74 10.74 6.03
C ILE A 345 -5.67 10.67 7.25
N ASP A 346 -6.42 11.74 7.50
CA ASP A 346 -7.32 11.84 8.65
C ASP A 346 -8.40 10.76 8.62
N ARG A 347 -8.97 10.53 7.44
CA ARG A 347 -10.01 9.53 7.21
C ARG A 347 -9.53 8.11 7.54
N VAL A 348 -8.26 7.81 7.29
CA VAL A 348 -7.65 6.50 7.57
C VAL A 348 -7.26 6.36 9.05
N LEU A 349 -6.68 7.39 9.65
CA LEU A 349 -6.24 7.38 11.04
C LEU A 349 -7.43 7.33 12.03
N LYS A 350 -8.42 8.22 11.85
CA LYS A 350 -9.54 8.44 12.78
C LYS A 350 -10.20 7.17 13.35
N PRO A 351 -10.68 6.20 12.52
CA PRO A 351 -11.42 5.06 13.04
C PRO A 351 -10.60 4.16 13.97
N LYS A 352 -9.28 4.04 13.74
CA LYS A 352 -8.38 3.18 14.53
C LYS A 352 -7.69 3.95 15.67
N VAL A 353 -7.43 5.23 15.48
CA VAL A 353 -6.73 6.06 16.46
C VAL A 353 -7.74 6.64 17.46
N ASP A 354 -8.61 7.53 17.00
CA ASP A 354 -9.60 8.19 17.87
C ASP A 354 -10.73 7.24 18.24
N GLY A 355 -11.16 6.41 17.29
CA GLY A 355 -12.20 5.42 17.52
C GLY A 355 -11.85 4.40 18.62
N ALA A 356 -10.60 3.93 18.68
CA ALA A 356 -10.17 3.04 19.75
C ALA A 356 -10.16 3.73 21.13
N ARG A 357 -9.80 5.01 21.19
CA ARG A 357 -9.87 5.80 22.43
C ARG A 357 -11.29 5.98 22.90
N VAL A 358 -12.17 6.44 22.02
CA VAL A 358 -13.59 6.66 22.30
C VAL A 358 -14.25 5.36 22.74
N LEU A 359 -13.95 4.24 22.06
CA LEU A 359 -14.45 2.93 22.45
C LEU A 359 -14.01 2.57 23.88
N MET A 360 -12.73 2.71 24.21
CA MET A 360 -12.24 2.38 25.56
C MET A 360 -12.82 3.30 26.64
N GLN A 361 -13.05 4.58 26.34
CA GLN A 361 -13.72 5.52 27.23
C GLN A 361 -15.20 5.14 27.44
N ALA A 362 -15.90 4.74 26.37
CA ALA A 362 -17.28 4.29 26.46
C ALA A 362 -17.43 3.00 27.29
N LEU A 363 -16.40 2.15 27.33
CA LEU A 363 -16.37 0.93 28.15
C LEU A 363 -15.96 1.16 29.61
N GLU A 364 -15.58 2.39 30.00
CA GLU A 364 -15.19 2.66 31.39
C GLU A 364 -16.35 2.40 32.37
N GLY A 365 -16.02 1.71 33.46
CA GLY A 365 -16.99 1.30 34.48
C GLY A 365 -17.71 -0.03 34.19
N HIS A 366 -17.43 -0.68 33.05
CA HIS A 366 -18.02 -1.96 32.67
C HIS A 366 -16.98 -3.09 32.74
N ASP A 367 -17.36 -4.23 33.32
CA ASP A 367 -16.48 -5.41 33.46
C ASP A 367 -16.53 -6.28 32.20
N VAL A 368 -15.80 -5.85 31.17
CA VAL A 368 -15.75 -6.51 29.86
C VAL A 368 -14.77 -7.69 29.87
N GLY A 369 -15.17 -8.84 29.32
CA GLY A 369 -14.34 -10.06 29.35
C GLY A 369 -13.09 -10.04 28.46
N PHE A 370 -13.15 -9.37 27.29
CA PHE A 370 -11.99 -9.07 26.45
C PHE A 370 -12.28 -7.93 25.45
N VAL A 371 -11.23 -7.28 24.97
CA VAL A 371 -11.27 -6.35 23.83
C VAL A 371 -10.23 -6.79 22.81
N LEU A 372 -10.64 -7.03 21.57
CA LEU A 372 -9.77 -7.36 20.44
C LEU A 372 -9.69 -6.17 19.48
N LEU A 373 -8.50 -5.63 19.27
CA LEU A 373 -8.22 -4.62 18.24
C LEU A 373 -7.74 -5.34 16.98
N CYS A 374 -8.45 -5.15 15.87
CA CYS A 374 -8.04 -5.71 14.58
C CYS A 374 -7.02 -4.77 13.93
N SER A 375 -5.73 -5.02 14.19
CA SER A 375 -4.60 -4.35 13.58
C SER A 375 -4.16 -5.05 12.28
N SER A 376 -2.95 -4.77 11.80
CA SER A 376 -2.42 -5.31 10.55
C SER A 376 -0.91 -5.42 10.58
N VAL A 377 -0.36 -6.46 9.93
CA VAL A 377 1.09 -6.62 9.75
C VAL A 377 1.77 -5.40 9.09
N ASN A 378 1.03 -4.57 8.35
CA ASN A 378 1.54 -3.33 7.79
C ASN A 378 1.92 -2.29 8.86
N GLY A 379 1.39 -2.37 10.08
CA GLY A 379 1.85 -1.55 11.20
C GLY A 379 3.30 -1.83 11.60
N ILE A 380 3.82 -3.01 11.25
CA ILE A 380 5.19 -3.44 11.50
C ILE A 380 6.04 -3.33 10.23
N LEU A 381 5.55 -3.88 9.11
CA LEU A 381 6.31 -4.02 7.87
C LEU A 381 6.20 -2.80 6.96
N GLY A 382 5.30 -1.86 7.25
CA GLY A 382 4.95 -0.79 6.32
C GLY A 382 4.15 -1.32 5.13
N GLY A 383 4.39 -0.73 3.97
CA GLY A 383 3.75 -1.04 2.70
C GLY A 383 3.70 0.21 1.84
N ILE A 384 4.16 0.10 0.59
CA ILE A 384 4.12 1.20 -0.37
C ILE A 384 2.67 1.69 -0.53
N GLY A 385 2.46 3.00 -0.39
CA GLY A 385 1.17 3.67 -0.41
C GLY A 385 0.34 3.55 0.88
N GLN A 386 0.93 3.05 1.98
CA GLN A 386 0.23 2.71 3.23
C GLN A 386 0.69 3.55 4.43
N SER A 387 1.27 4.74 4.24
CA SER A 387 1.85 5.54 5.33
C SER A 387 0.88 5.83 6.48
N ASP A 388 -0.35 6.24 6.18
CA ASP A 388 -1.42 6.48 7.15
C ASP A 388 -1.98 5.17 7.75
N TYR A 389 -2.18 4.14 6.94
CA TYR A 389 -2.71 2.85 7.39
C TYR A 389 -1.73 2.11 8.31
N ALA A 390 -0.45 2.03 7.94
CA ALA A 390 0.61 1.48 8.77
C ALA A 390 0.66 2.21 10.12
N SER A 391 0.62 3.54 10.10
CA SER A 391 0.63 4.38 11.30
C SER A 391 -0.60 4.16 12.20
N ALA A 392 -1.79 4.03 11.60
CA ALA A 392 -3.02 3.76 12.33
C ALA A 392 -2.99 2.42 13.07
N ASN A 393 -2.37 1.40 12.46
CA ASN A 393 -2.27 0.06 13.03
C ASN A 393 -1.16 -0.01 14.11
N ALA A 394 -0.01 0.61 13.87
CA ALA A 394 1.05 0.73 14.87
C ALA A 394 0.56 1.41 16.16
N PHE A 395 -0.34 2.40 16.04
CA PHE A 395 -1.03 2.97 17.18
C PHE A 395 -1.83 1.93 17.99
N LEU A 396 -2.63 1.07 17.33
CA LEU A 396 -3.45 0.05 18.00
C LEU A 396 -2.60 -0.91 18.82
N ASP A 397 -1.43 -1.28 18.31
CA ASP A 397 -0.53 -2.24 18.96
C ASP A 397 0.02 -1.66 20.27
N ALA A 398 0.57 -0.45 20.21
CA ALA A 398 1.03 0.26 21.39
C ALA A 398 -0.13 0.62 22.34
N PHE A 399 -1.31 0.94 21.80
CA PHE A 399 -2.50 1.24 22.59
C PHE A 399 -2.97 0.02 23.37
N ALA A 400 -2.96 -1.18 22.78
CA ALA A 400 -3.30 -2.41 23.48
C ALA A 400 -2.38 -2.66 24.69
N VAL A 401 -1.07 -2.50 24.52
CA VAL A 401 -0.11 -2.63 25.63
C VAL A 401 -0.37 -1.58 26.71
N ALA A 402 -0.61 -0.31 26.32
CA ALA A 402 -0.92 0.75 27.27
C ALA A 402 -2.19 0.44 28.10
N GLN A 403 -3.23 -0.14 27.48
CA GLN A 403 -4.44 -0.57 28.18
C GLN A 403 -4.20 -1.78 29.10
N GLN A 404 -3.37 -2.74 28.68
CA GLN A 404 -2.97 -3.87 29.54
C GLN A 404 -2.23 -3.41 30.80
N ARG A 405 -1.39 -2.37 30.70
CA ARG A 405 -0.71 -1.74 31.87
C ARG A 405 -1.69 -1.11 32.86
N LEU A 406 -2.89 -0.75 32.40
CA LEU A 406 -4.00 -0.29 33.24
C LEU A 406 -4.89 -1.44 33.75
N GLY A 407 -4.50 -2.71 33.49
CA GLY A 407 -5.25 -3.89 33.91
C GLY A 407 -6.47 -4.22 33.04
N ARG A 408 -6.59 -3.61 31.85
CA ARG A 408 -7.73 -3.84 30.94
C ARG A 408 -7.42 -5.00 29.98
N PRO A 409 -8.39 -5.88 29.66
CA PRO A 409 -8.15 -7.11 28.90
C PRO A 409 -8.13 -6.86 27.38
N VAL A 410 -7.22 -6.00 26.91
CA VAL A 410 -7.11 -5.59 25.51
C VAL A 410 -6.01 -6.39 24.81
N THR A 411 -6.25 -6.83 23.57
CA THR A 411 -5.26 -7.49 22.70
C THR A 411 -5.33 -6.87 21.31
N SER A 412 -4.18 -6.51 20.74
CA SER A 412 -4.08 -6.19 19.32
C SER A 412 -3.63 -7.43 18.55
N VAL A 413 -4.21 -7.65 17.37
CA VAL A 413 -3.76 -8.71 16.46
C VAL A 413 -3.44 -8.10 15.11
N ASP A 414 -2.17 -8.25 14.72
CA ASP A 414 -1.64 -7.84 13.42
C ASP A 414 -2.00 -8.86 12.36
N TRP A 415 -3.21 -8.74 11.84
CA TRP A 415 -3.67 -9.65 10.81
C TRP A 415 -2.84 -9.51 9.53
N SER A 416 -2.39 -10.65 9.02
CA SER A 416 -1.95 -10.76 7.63
C SER A 416 -3.17 -10.71 6.69
N ARG A 417 -2.94 -10.83 5.39
CA ARG A 417 -4.00 -10.74 4.39
C ARG A 417 -5.06 -11.84 4.60
N TRP A 418 -6.34 -11.45 4.67
CA TRP A 418 -7.47 -12.40 4.70
C TRP A 418 -7.90 -12.76 3.26
N GLU A 419 -7.80 -14.05 2.90
CA GLU A 419 -8.24 -14.52 1.57
C GLU A 419 -9.76 -14.34 1.42
N GLY A 420 -10.19 -13.60 0.39
CA GLY A 420 -11.61 -13.42 0.04
C GLY A 420 -12.43 -12.56 1.02
N VAL A 421 -11.80 -11.91 2.02
CA VAL A 421 -12.50 -11.15 3.08
C VAL A 421 -11.90 -9.75 3.36
N GLY A 422 -12.76 -8.75 3.57
CA GLY A 422 -12.37 -7.40 4.05
C GLY A 422 -11.66 -6.53 3.03
N MET A 423 -10.74 -5.68 3.50
CA MET A 423 -9.86 -4.88 2.64
C MET A 423 -9.03 -5.78 1.71
N ALA A 424 -8.81 -7.03 2.13
CA ALA A 424 -8.15 -8.09 1.36
C ALA A 424 -9.09 -8.99 0.52
N ALA A 425 -10.42 -8.82 0.61
CA ALA A 425 -11.43 -9.55 -0.18
C ALA A 425 -11.31 -9.33 -1.68
N GLY A 426 -10.47 -8.39 -2.11
CA GLY A 426 -9.91 -8.41 -3.45
C GLY A 426 -8.94 -9.57 -3.67
N SER A 427 -9.24 -10.79 -3.19
CA SER A 427 -8.62 -12.04 -3.63
C SER A 427 -9.60 -12.72 -4.59
N LEU A 428 -9.63 -12.23 -5.82
CA LEU A 428 -9.25 -12.89 -7.08
C LEU A 428 -9.51 -14.41 -7.26
N THR A 429 -10.29 -15.05 -6.40
CA THR A 429 -10.63 -16.48 -6.49
C THR A 429 -12.13 -16.64 -6.79
N GLY A 430 -12.57 -16.07 -7.90
CA GLY A 430 -13.72 -16.60 -8.61
C GLY A 430 -13.20 -17.36 -9.83
N GLN A 431 -13.84 -18.47 -10.21
CA GLN A 431 -13.56 -19.01 -11.53
C GLN A 431 -13.93 -17.95 -12.57
N PRO A 432 -13.09 -17.73 -13.60
CA PRO A 432 -13.41 -16.76 -14.64
C PRO A 432 -14.75 -17.13 -15.30
N THR A 433 -15.77 -16.28 -15.18
CA THR A 433 -17.14 -16.63 -15.59
C THR A 433 -17.56 -16.02 -16.92
N GLU A 434 -16.96 -14.88 -17.31
CA GLU A 434 -17.40 -14.11 -18.47
C GLU A 434 -16.22 -13.60 -19.31
N SER A 435 -16.29 -13.79 -20.63
CA SER A 435 -15.35 -13.18 -21.57
C SER A 435 -15.66 -11.69 -21.72
N VAL A 436 -14.62 -10.85 -21.71
CA VAL A 436 -14.75 -9.38 -21.87
C VAL A 436 -14.28 -8.91 -23.25
N GLY A 437 -14.26 -9.82 -24.23
CA GLY A 437 -13.85 -9.50 -25.60
C GLY A 437 -12.34 -9.30 -25.78
N HIS A 438 -11.51 -9.65 -24.79
CA HIS A 438 -10.06 -9.63 -24.86
C HIS A 438 -9.50 -11.08 -24.75
N PRO A 439 -8.49 -11.49 -25.54
CA PRO A 439 -8.04 -12.89 -25.60
C PRO A 439 -7.64 -13.47 -24.24
N LEU A 440 -6.89 -12.70 -23.45
CA LEU A 440 -6.36 -13.12 -22.15
C LEU A 440 -7.34 -12.88 -21.00
N LEU A 441 -8.12 -11.80 -21.07
CA LEU A 441 -8.76 -11.24 -19.89
C LEU A 441 -10.17 -11.81 -19.71
N ARG A 442 -10.51 -12.15 -18.48
CA ARG A 442 -11.84 -12.66 -18.11
C ARG A 442 -12.34 -11.91 -16.89
N ARG A 443 -13.63 -11.61 -16.84
CA ARG A 443 -14.26 -11.02 -15.66
C ARG A 443 -14.54 -12.12 -14.64
N VAL A 444 -14.08 -11.87 -13.42
CA VAL A 444 -14.21 -12.77 -12.27
C VAL A 444 -15.37 -12.33 -11.37
N SER A 445 -15.47 -11.02 -11.14
CA SER A 445 -16.58 -10.45 -10.36
C SER A 445 -16.86 -9.01 -10.77
N SER A 446 -18.09 -8.56 -10.55
CA SER A 446 -18.55 -7.21 -10.86
C SER A 446 -19.56 -6.74 -9.83
N SER A 447 -19.35 -5.53 -9.32
CA SER A 447 -20.24 -4.77 -8.46
C SER A 447 -20.15 -3.29 -8.86
N PRO A 448 -21.09 -2.43 -8.45
CA PRO A 448 -21.10 -1.01 -8.85
C PRO A 448 -19.77 -0.28 -8.58
N GLU A 449 -19.22 -0.45 -7.38
CA GLU A 449 -18.00 0.24 -6.94
C GLU A 449 -16.71 -0.53 -7.28
N ARG A 450 -16.81 -1.76 -7.82
CA ARG A 450 -15.66 -2.67 -7.92
C ARG A 450 -15.83 -3.75 -8.97
N GLN A 451 -14.83 -3.93 -9.83
CA GLN A 451 -14.71 -5.03 -10.79
C GLN A 451 -13.36 -5.75 -10.68
N VAL A 452 -13.38 -7.06 -10.92
CA VAL A 452 -12.19 -7.91 -10.87
C VAL A 452 -12.08 -8.72 -12.14
N PHE A 453 -10.89 -8.73 -12.73
CA PHE A 453 -10.58 -9.44 -13.97
C PHE A 453 -9.31 -10.25 -13.83
N ALA A 454 -9.28 -11.48 -14.31
CA ALA A 454 -8.10 -12.34 -14.21
C ALA A 454 -7.68 -12.87 -15.58
N CYS A 455 -6.40 -13.21 -15.69
CA CYS A 455 -5.86 -14.03 -16.75
C CYS A 455 -4.75 -14.91 -16.18
N THR A 456 -4.44 -16.00 -16.89
CA THR A 456 -3.28 -16.84 -16.61
C THR A 456 -2.33 -16.72 -17.78
N LEU A 457 -1.05 -16.56 -17.49
CA LEU A 457 0.02 -16.37 -18.47
C LEU A 457 0.97 -17.57 -18.44
N THR A 458 1.27 -18.09 -19.62
CA THR A 458 2.28 -19.12 -19.87
C THR A 458 3.10 -18.70 -21.09
N THR A 459 4.35 -19.14 -21.18
CA THR A 459 5.15 -18.92 -22.40
C THR A 459 4.68 -19.77 -23.59
N GLU A 460 3.84 -20.79 -23.37
CA GLU A 460 3.26 -21.60 -24.45
C GLU A 460 2.05 -20.94 -25.12
N ASP A 461 1.22 -20.24 -24.34
CA ASP A 461 -0.07 -19.72 -24.81
C ASP A 461 -0.10 -18.20 -25.02
N SER A 462 0.95 -17.48 -24.62
CA SER A 462 1.00 -16.02 -24.71
C SER A 462 2.29 -15.53 -25.33
N TRP A 463 2.18 -15.09 -26.59
CA TRP A 463 3.28 -14.43 -27.30
C TRP A 463 3.83 -13.22 -26.56
N ILE A 464 3.02 -12.55 -25.71
CA ILE A 464 3.45 -11.36 -24.95
C ILE A 464 4.63 -11.69 -24.04
N VAL A 465 4.63 -12.86 -23.41
CA VAL A 465 5.71 -13.28 -22.50
C VAL A 465 6.73 -14.20 -23.18
N ASP A 466 6.34 -14.88 -24.25
CA ASP A 466 7.26 -15.70 -25.05
C ASP A 466 8.22 -14.82 -25.88
N ASP A 467 7.70 -13.77 -26.52
CA ASP A 467 8.45 -12.83 -27.35
C ASP A 467 9.11 -11.70 -26.53
N HIS A 468 8.98 -11.66 -25.20
CA HIS A 468 9.58 -10.62 -24.36
C HIS A 468 10.24 -11.25 -23.14
N ARG A 469 11.56 -11.48 -23.22
CA ARG A 469 12.31 -12.29 -22.27
C ARG A 469 13.47 -11.53 -21.65
N LEU A 470 13.69 -11.77 -20.36
CA LEU A 470 14.84 -11.27 -19.61
C LEU A 470 15.46 -12.43 -18.82
N LEU A 471 16.79 -12.58 -18.94
CA LEU A 471 17.57 -13.68 -18.37
C LEU A 471 17.00 -15.05 -18.76
N GLY A 472 16.52 -15.17 -20.00
CA GLY A 472 15.92 -16.38 -20.56
C GLY A 472 14.49 -16.68 -20.09
N SER A 473 13.95 -15.96 -19.10
CA SER A 473 12.57 -16.13 -18.63
C SER A 473 11.64 -15.16 -19.33
N GLY A 474 10.39 -15.57 -19.58
CA GLY A 474 9.35 -14.67 -20.05
C GLY A 474 9.13 -13.53 -19.03
N LEU A 475 8.90 -12.33 -19.52
CA LEU A 475 8.72 -11.14 -18.71
C LEU A 475 7.50 -10.37 -19.23
N VAL A 476 6.54 -10.06 -18.36
CA VAL A 476 5.39 -9.25 -18.77
C VAL A 476 5.83 -7.79 -18.90
N PRO A 477 5.75 -7.16 -20.09
CA PRO A 477 6.10 -5.75 -20.24
C PRO A 477 5.03 -4.86 -19.60
N GLY A 478 5.44 -3.68 -19.11
CA GLY A 478 4.52 -2.71 -18.51
C GLY A 478 3.38 -2.28 -19.45
N THR A 479 3.63 -2.27 -20.76
CA THR A 479 2.64 -1.98 -21.79
C THR A 479 1.55 -3.04 -21.92
N ALA A 480 1.82 -4.29 -21.51
CA ALA A 480 0.78 -5.31 -21.42
C ALA A 480 -0.22 -4.98 -20.30
N TYR A 481 0.24 -4.43 -19.16
CA TYR A 481 -0.67 -3.99 -18.11
C TYR A 481 -1.58 -2.85 -18.58
N ILE A 482 -1.06 -1.92 -19.40
CA ILE A 482 -1.86 -0.84 -19.99
C ILE A 482 -3.02 -1.40 -20.82
N GLU A 483 -2.73 -2.32 -21.74
CA GLU A 483 -3.75 -2.92 -22.60
C GLU A 483 -4.77 -3.73 -21.79
N LEU A 484 -4.31 -4.50 -20.80
CA LEU A 484 -5.23 -5.27 -19.97
C LEU A 484 -6.12 -4.38 -19.10
N VAL A 485 -5.61 -3.26 -18.58
CA VAL A 485 -6.42 -2.27 -17.84
C VAL A 485 -7.40 -1.57 -18.79
N ARG A 486 -6.98 -1.19 -20.00
CA ARG A 486 -7.87 -0.65 -21.03
C ARG A 486 -9.02 -1.63 -21.32
N ALA A 487 -8.70 -2.90 -21.54
CA ALA A 487 -9.70 -3.94 -21.76
C ALA A 487 -10.65 -4.12 -20.57
N ALA A 488 -10.14 -4.05 -19.33
CA ALA A 488 -10.93 -4.16 -18.12
C ALA A 488 -12.00 -3.05 -17.99
N VAL A 489 -11.71 -1.85 -18.48
CA VAL A 489 -12.58 -0.68 -18.32
C VAL A 489 -13.37 -0.31 -19.58
N GLU A 490 -13.23 -1.06 -20.67
CA GLU A 490 -13.82 -0.74 -21.97
C GLU A 490 -15.36 -0.60 -21.89
N ASP A 491 -16.03 -1.51 -21.19
CA ASP A 491 -17.49 -1.49 -21.03
C ASP A 491 -18.01 -0.25 -20.28
N ARG A 492 -17.16 0.41 -19.48
CA ARG A 492 -17.51 1.64 -18.74
C ARG A 492 -17.23 2.91 -19.53
N ARG A 493 -16.32 2.84 -20.50
CA ARG A 493 -15.82 4.01 -21.24
C ARG A 493 -16.92 4.66 -22.09
N GLY A 494 -17.70 3.85 -22.81
CA GLY A 494 -18.59 4.35 -23.85
C GLY A 494 -17.79 5.09 -24.94
N ASP A 495 -18.30 6.25 -25.38
CA ASP A 495 -17.64 7.05 -26.44
C ASP A 495 -16.56 8.02 -25.90
N ARG A 496 -16.29 8.01 -24.58
CA ARG A 496 -15.36 8.94 -23.92
C ARG A 496 -13.90 8.55 -24.13
N VAL A 497 -12.99 9.51 -23.98
CA VAL A 497 -11.54 9.26 -24.02
C VAL A 497 -11.11 8.60 -22.71
N LEU A 498 -10.36 7.50 -22.79
CA LEU A 498 -9.77 6.86 -21.62
C LEU A 498 -8.49 7.61 -21.24
N SER A 499 -8.39 8.04 -19.99
CA SER A 499 -7.15 8.53 -19.39
C SER A 499 -6.71 7.58 -18.29
N LEU A 500 -5.47 7.11 -18.38
CA LEU A 500 -4.78 6.40 -17.31
C LEU A 500 -3.73 7.35 -16.74
N SER A 501 -3.80 7.69 -15.46
CA SER A 501 -2.85 8.59 -14.81
C SER A 501 -2.19 7.96 -13.60
N ASP A 502 -1.06 8.54 -13.19
CA ASP A 502 -0.34 8.15 -11.97
C ASP A 502 0.01 6.65 -11.97
N MET A 503 0.39 6.15 -13.14
CA MET A 503 0.67 4.73 -13.33
C MET A 503 2.05 4.40 -12.79
N LEU A 504 2.14 3.39 -11.93
CA LEU A 504 3.39 2.89 -11.35
C LEU A 504 3.59 1.42 -11.70
N PHE A 505 4.83 1.04 -12.00
CA PHE A 505 5.24 -0.36 -12.14
C PHE A 505 6.08 -0.76 -10.92
N LEU A 506 5.47 -1.53 -10.02
CA LEU A 506 6.01 -1.81 -8.68
C LEU A 506 6.95 -3.02 -8.66
N SER A 507 6.62 -4.06 -9.42
CA SER A 507 7.45 -5.25 -9.51
C SER A 507 7.31 -5.95 -10.87
N PRO A 508 8.42 -6.46 -11.45
CA PRO A 508 8.37 -7.22 -12.69
C PRO A 508 7.67 -8.57 -12.45
N LEU A 509 6.92 -9.04 -13.46
CA LEU A 509 6.35 -10.38 -13.45
C LEU A 509 7.11 -11.28 -14.41
N PHE A 510 7.87 -12.21 -13.86
CA PHE A 510 8.52 -13.27 -14.61
C PHE A 510 7.60 -14.49 -14.77
N VAL A 511 7.58 -15.03 -15.99
CA VAL A 511 6.91 -16.27 -16.37
C VAL A 511 7.97 -17.24 -16.90
N PRO A 512 8.58 -18.07 -16.03
CA PRO A 512 9.54 -19.08 -16.47
C PRO A 512 8.89 -20.14 -17.38
N ASP A 513 9.68 -20.76 -18.25
CA ASP A 513 9.17 -21.80 -19.16
C ASP A 513 8.57 -22.98 -18.40
N GLY A 514 7.40 -23.44 -18.89
CA GLY A 514 6.64 -24.53 -18.27
C GLY A 514 5.97 -24.17 -16.95
N GLN A 515 6.00 -22.89 -16.55
CA GLN A 515 5.25 -22.39 -15.39
C GLN A 515 4.10 -21.48 -15.82
N GLU A 516 3.06 -21.47 -15.00
CA GLU A 516 1.93 -20.55 -15.14
C GLU A 516 2.06 -19.42 -14.12
N ARG A 517 1.55 -18.24 -14.49
CA ARG A 517 1.38 -17.11 -13.57
C ARG A 517 -0.05 -16.61 -13.67
N ASP A 518 -0.73 -16.57 -12.52
CA ASP A 518 -2.03 -15.92 -12.44
C ASP A 518 -1.82 -14.41 -12.29
N LEU A 519 -2.52 -13.65 -13.11
CA LEU A 519 -2.56 -12.20 -13.06
C LEU A 519 -3.98 -11.75 -12.80
N THR A 520 -4.14 -10.65 -12.09
CA THR A 520 -5.45 -10.10 -11.80
C THR A 520 -5.42 -8.60 -11.69
N ILE A 521 -6.52 -8.01 -12.16
CA ILE A 521 -6.74 -6.59 -12.27
C ILE A 521 -7.98 -6.26 -11.45
N LEU A 522 -7.81 -5.36 -10.51
CA LEU A 522 -8.87 -4.81 -9.69
C LEU A 522 -9.13 -3.38 -10.15
N ILE A 523 -10.38 -3.07 -10.50
CA ILE A 523 -10.87 -1.72 -10.77
C ILE A 523 -11.83 -1.33 -9.64
N GLU A 524 -11.59 -0.23 -8.95
CA GLU A 524 -12.43 0.21 -7.81
C GLU A 524 -12.57 1.73 -7.70
N GLY A 525 -13.70 2.20 -7.16
CA GLY A 525 -13.99 3.62 -6.97
C GLY A 525 -15.22 4.11 -7.74
N PRO A 526 -15.53 5.42 -7.64
CA PRO A 526 -16.62 6.04 -8.40
C PRO A 526 -16.24 6.21 -9.88
N ASP A 527 -17.24 6.25 -10.77
CA ASP A 527 -17.05 6.24 -12.23
C ASP A 527 -16.21 7.41 -12.78
N ASP A 528 -16.11 8.51 -12.05
CA ASP A 528 -15.34 9.71 -12.39
C ASP A 528 -13.87 9.65 -11.95
N ASN A 529 -13.51 8.74 -11.04
CA ASN A 529 -12.16 8.58 -10.51
C ASN A 529 -11.90 7.15 -10.03
N LEU A 530 -11.87 6.23 -10.99
CA LEU A 530 -11.58 4.82 -10.73
C LEU A 530 -10.10 4.63 -10.45
N ARG A 531 -9.75 3.66 -9.63
CA ARG A 531 -8.38 3.20 -9.38
C ARG A 531 -8.22 1.80 -9.91
N PHE A 532 -7.05 1.48 -10.45
CA PHE A 532 -6.70 0.12 -10.83
C PHE A 532 -5.48 -0.38 -10.05
N SER A 533 -5.46 -1.69 -9.78
CA SER A 533 -4.26 -2.41 -9.35
C SER A 533 -4.15 -3.72 -10.10
N VAL A 534 -2.92 -4.07 -10.48
CA VAL A 534 -2.54 -5.30 -11.16
C VAL A 534 -1.64 -6.10 -10.23
N ARG A 535 -2.03 -7.35 -10.00
CA ARG A 535 -1.35 -8.23 -9.06
C ARG A 535 -1.17 -9.60 -9.69
N SER A 536 -0.03 -10.21 -9.41
CA SER A 536 0.30 -11.54 -9.89
C SER A 536 0.50 -12.50 -8.73
N ARG A 537 0.35 -13.79 -9.00
CA ARG A 537 0.60 -14.85 -8.04
C ARG A 537 1.67 -15.79 -8.57
N ASP A 538 2.65 -16.06 -7.71
CA ASP A 538 3.65 -17.10 -7.89
C ASP A 538 3.64 -18.07 -6.69
N GLU A 539 4.70 -18.88 -6.55
CA GLU A 539 4.85 -19.83 -5.45
C GLU A 539 5.04 -19.15 -4.08
N ASP A 540 5.60 -17.93 -4.06
CA ASP A 540 5.92 -17.17 -2.85
C ASP A 540 4.75 -16.30 -2.37
N GLY A 541 3.79 -16.00 -3.25
CA GLY A 541 2.53 -15.37 -2.87
C GLY A 541 1.98 -14.42 -3.92
N TRP A 542 1.28 -13.39 -3.46
CA TRP A 542 0.75 -12.33 -4.33
C TRP A 542 1.70 -11.14 -4.35
N ASN A 543 2.06 -10.69 -5.55
CA ASN A 543 2.91 -9.52 -5.78
C ASN A 543 2.09 -8.39 -6.42
N ASP A 544 2.35 -7.15 -6.02
CA ASP A 544 1.79 -5.96 -6.67
C ASP A 544 2.67 -5.58 -7.85
N ASN A 545 2.12 -5.57 -9.07
CA ASN A 545 2.89 -5.34 -10.28
C ASN A 545 2.69 -3.94 -10.85
N ALA A 546 1.45 -3.44 -10.85
CA ALA A 546 1.16 -2.09 -11.32
C ALA A 546 -0.05 -1.50 -10.61
N MET A 547 -0.14 -0.17 -10.57
CA MET A 547 -1.32 0.55 -10.10
C MET A 547 -1.45 1.91 -10.77
N GLY A 548 -2.62 2.53 -10.67
CA GLY A 548 -2.86 3.89 -11.13
C GLY A 548 -4.33 4.29 -11.09
N THR A 549 -4.65 5.39 -11.75
CA THR A 549 -6.00 5.96 -11.82
C THR A 549 -6.56 5.84 -13.23
N VAL A 550 -7.87 5.63 -13.33
CA VAL A 550 -8.65 5.61 -14.58
C VAL A 550 -9.69 6.73 -14.55
N ARG A 551 -9.73 7.52 -15.62
CA ARG A 551 -10.77 8.53 -15.85
C ARG A 551 -11.34 8.42 -17.26
N PHE A 552 -12.61 8.78 -17.41
CA PHE A 552 -13.28 8.90 -18.70
C PHE A 552 -13.54 10.38 -18.99
N LEU A 553 -12.92 10.90 -20.05
CA LEU A 553 -12.91 12.31 -20.38
C LEU A 553 -13.85 12.61 -21.55
N ASP A 554 -14.70 13.62 -21.38
CA ASP A 554 -15.52 14.21 -22.45
C ASP A 554 -14.70 15.25 -23.22
N VAL A 555 -13.67 14.79 -23.92
CA VAL A 555 -12.77 15.64 -24.73
C VAL A 555 -12.73 15.16 -26.18
N GLU A 556 -12.68 16.10 -27.12
CA GLU A 556 -12.48 15.77 -28.52
C GLU A 556 -11.03 15.28 -28.77
N PRO A 557 -10.82 14.25 -29.59
CA PRO A 557 -9.49 13.85 -30.01
C PRO A 557 -8.74 15.02 -30.67
N PRO A 558 -7.41 15.15 -30.44
CA PRO A 558 -6.62 16.19 -31.08
C PRO A 558 -6.65 16.02 -32.60
N ALA A 559 -6.54 17.14 -33.32
CA ALA A 559 -6.37 17.11 -34.77
C ALA A 559 -5.13 16.28 -35.14
N PRO A 560 -5.17 15.50 -36.25
CA PRO A 560 -4.01 14.75 -36.71
C PRO A 560 -2.79 15.67 -36.88
N GLN A 561 -1.65 15.23 -36.37
CA GLN A 561 -0.41 15.98 -36.48
C GLN A 561 0.15 15.90 -37.91
N ASP A 562 0.56 17.04 -38.48
CA ASP A 562 1.28 17.10 -39.74
C ASP A 562 2.75 16.70 -39.51
N VAL A 563 3.08 15.45 -39.78
CA VAL A 563 4.43 14.90 -39.59
C VAL A 563 5.45 15.58 -40.52
N ASP A 564 5.03 16.00 -41.71
CA ASP A 564 5.91 16.73 -42.64
C ASP A 564 6.16 18.16 -42.16
N GLN A 565 5.23 18.75 -41.39
CA GLN A 565 5.50 19.98 -40.64
C GLN A 565 6.56 19.75 -39.56
N VAL A 566 6.46 18.69 -38.76
CA VAL A 566 7.48 18.37 -37.74
C VAL A 566 8.86 18.22 -38.36
N ARG A 567 8.98 17.48 -39.47
CA ARG A 567 10.25 17.34 -40.22
C ARG A 567 10.81 18.66 -40.74
N ARG A 568 9.94 19.61 -41.11
CA ARG A 568 10.35 20.95 -41.56
C ARG A 568 10.79 21.85 -40.42
N GLU A 569 10.16 21.74 -39.25
CA GLU A 569 10.44 22.55 -38.06
C GLU A 569 11.66 22.05 -37.29
N HIS A 570 11.90 20.74 -37.31
CA HIS A 570 12.99 20.08 -36.60
C HIS A 570 13.88 19.31 -37.59
N PRO A 571 14.95 19.93 -38.11
CA PRO A 571 15.83 19.30 -39.08
C PRO A 571 16.44 17.99 -38.55
N ILE A 572 16.26 16.91 -39.31
CA ILE A 572 16.78 15.59 -38.97
C ILE A 572 18.31 15.61 -38.97
N ARG A 573 18.90 15.09 -37.89
CA ARG A 573 20.35 14.96 -37.67
C ARG A 573 20.86 13.58 -38.07
N GLU A 574 20.12 12.54 -37.67
CA GLU A 574 20.43 11.13 -37.94
C GLU A 574 19.15 10.43 -38.41
N GLU A 575 19.30 9.50 -39.35
CA GLU A 575 18.21 8.69 -39.88
C GLU A 575 18.68 7.24 -39.98
N PHE A 576 17.79 6.32 -39.59
CA PHE A 576 18.03 4.88 -39.60
C PHE A 576 16.88 4.16 -40.28
N HIS A 577 17.21 3.15 -41.08
CA HIS A 577 16.26 2.35 -41.83
C HIS A 577 16.29 0.89 -41.35
N GLY A 578 15.19 0.47 -40.75
CA GLY A 578 15.06 -0.86 -40.16
C GLY A 578 15.72 -0.99 -38.80
N GLU A 579 15.45 -2.13 -38.18
CA GLU A 579 15.80 -2.39 -36.79
C GLU A 579 17.29 -2.62 -36.56
N ASP A 580 17.99 -3.29 -37.48
CA ASP A 580 19.43 -3.58 -37.37
C ASP A 580 20.27 -2.31 -37.17
N GLU A 581 19.97 -1.26 -37.96
CA GLU A 581 20.68 0.02 -37.85
C GLU A 581 20.40 0.72 -36.51
N VAL A 582 19.15 0.63 -36.03
CA VAL A 582 18.74 1.20 -34.74
C VAL A 582 19.36 0.45 -33.56
N PHE A 583 19.41 -0.87 -33.60
CA PHE A 583 20.01 -1.70 -32.54
C PHE A 583 21.52 -1.53 -32.45
N GLN A 584 22.21 -1.41 -33.58
CA GLN A 584 23.62 -1.04 -33.60
C GLN A 584 23.85 0.32 -32.95
N ARG A 585 23.00 1.31 -33.26
CA ARG A 585 23.08 2.65 -32.66
C ARG A 585 22.78 2.65 -31.16
N ALA A 586 21.91 1.76 -30.69
CA ALA A 586 21.52 1.61 -29.29
C ALA A 586 22.54 0.82 -28.45
N GLN A 587 23.60 0.25 -29.05
CA GLN A 587 24.52 -0.68 -28.39
C GLN A 587 23.80 -1.92 -27.81
N ALA A 588 22.76 -2.41 -28.51
CA ALA A 588 21.93 -3.54 -28.08
C ALA A 588 22.73 -4.84 -27.83
N ASP A 589 23.93 -4.99 -28.40
CA ASP A 589 24.85 -6.10 -28.10
C ASP A 589 25.16 -6.24 -26.60
N GLN A 590 25.16 -5.12 -25.85
CA GLN A 590 25.34 -5.15 -24.38
C GLN A 590 24.14 -5.76 -23.65
N TRP A 591 22.96 -5.75 -24.28
CA TRP A 591 21.72 -6.25 -23.72
C TRP A 591 21.52 -7.72 -24.11
N THR A 592 22.06 -8.17 -25.24
CA THR A 592 21.99 -9.57 -25.67
C THR A 592 23.15 -10.42 -25.14
N GLU A 593 24.37 -9.85 -25.05
CA GLU A 593 25.59 -10.57 -24.62
C GLU A 593 26.07 -10.17 -23.20
N GLY A 594 25.46 -9.16 -22.58
CA GLY A 594 25.81 -8.69 -21.24
C GLY A 594 25.11 -9.43 -20.09
N PRO A 595 25.29 -8.97 -18.83
CA PRO A 595 24.74 -9.63 -17.64
C PRO A 595 23.20 -9.52 -17.51
N LEU A 596 22.57 -8.61 -18.25
CA LEU A 596 21.10 -8.42 -18.32
C LEU A 596 20.60 -8.86 -19.70
N GLN A 597 20.64 -10.17 -19.97
CA GLN A 597 20.29 -10.76 -21.26
C GLN A 597 18.81 -10.54 -21.59
N PHE A 598 18.51 -9.56 -22.45
CA PHE A 598 17.18 -9.25 -22.94
C PHE A 598 17.01 -9.79 -24.36
N ALA A 599 15.90 -10.49 -24.60
CA ALA A 599 15.58 -11.08 -25.88
C ALA A 599 14.15 -10.75 -26.27
N ILE A 600 13.95 -10.37 -27.52
CA ILE A 600 12.65 -10.07 -28.11
C ILE A 600 12.36 -11.03 -29.26
N GLY A 601 11.09 -11.35 -29.47
CA GLY A 601 10.60 -12.20 -30.53
C GLY A 601 9.97 -11.44 -31.71
N PRO A 602 9.42 -12.17 -32.70
CA PRO A 602 8.96 -11.61 -33.98
C PRO A 602 8.01 -10.42 -33.87
N ARG A 603 7.09 -10.42 -32.90
CA ARG A 603 6.13 -9.32 -32.73
C ARG A 603 6.72 -8.01 -32.22
N TRP A 604 7.93 -8.05 -31.67
CA TRP A 604 8.67 -6.86 -31.22
C TRP A 604 9.55 -6.25 -32.32
N HIS A 605 9.74 -6.94 -33.45
CA HIS A 605 10.52 -6.47 -34.61
C HIS A 605 9.74 -5.48 -35.49
N VAL A 606 9.27 -4.40 -34.87
CA VAL A 606 8.35 -3.42 -35.49
C VAL A 606 9.02 -2.17 -36.02
N MET A 607 10.28 -1.90 -35.66
CA MET A 607 10.98 -0.68 -36.06
C MET A 607 11.27 -0.68 -37.58
N ARG A 608 10.68 0.28 -38.32
CA ARG A 608 10.91 0.44 -39.77
C ARG A 608 11.78 1.62 -40.11
N ARG A 609 11.63 2.71 -39.37
CA ARG A 609 12.37 3.94 -39.60
C ARG A 609 12.46 4.75 -38.32
N LEU A 610 13.62 5.36 -38.08
CA LEU A 610 13.85 6.29 -36.98
C LEU A 610 14.54 7.54 -37.53
N GLU A 611 13.99 8.70 -37.21
CA GLU A 611 14.53 10.01 -37.58
C GLU A 611 14.76 10.81 -36.28
N LEU A 612 16.02 11.12 -35.98
CA LEU A 612 16.40 11.87 -34.78
C LEU A 612 16.64 13.34 -35.14
N ALA A 613 16.00 14.24 -34.40
CA ALA A 613 16.22 15.67 -34.41
C ALA A 613 16.44 16.18 -32.98
N GLU A 614 16.89 17.43 -32.83
CA GLU A 614 17.15 18.01 -31.50
C GLU A 614 15.90 18.02 -30.62
N GLY A 615 15.86 17.14 -29.59
CA GLY A 615 14.72 17.05 -28.70
C GLY A 615 13.45 16.54 -29.37
N HIS A 616 13.55 15.91 -30.54
CA HIS A 616 12.40 15.38 -31.26
C HIS A 616 12.78 14.07 -31.94
N THR A 617 11.93 13.07 -31.83
CA THR A 617 12.11 11.79 -32.53
C THR A 617 10.86 11.46 -33.30
N LEU A 618 11.03 11.05 -34.55
CA LEU A 618 9.98 10.45 -35.37
C LEU A 618 10.34 8.99 -35.61
N ALA A 619 9.38 8.09 -35.43
CA ALA A 619 9.56 6.68 -35.78
C ALA A 619 8.36 6.13 -36.54
N THR A 620 8.62 5.33 -37.57
CA THR A 620 7.61 4.49 -38.21
C THR A 620 7.74 3.09 -37.66
N LEU A 621 6.68 2.61 -37.01
CA LEU A 621 6.60 1.24 -36.50
C LEU A 621 5.53 0.49 -37.28
N ALA A 622 5.80 -0.75 -37.69
CA ALA A 622 4.82 -1.59 -38.35
C ALA A 622 5.01 -3.06 -37.97
N LEU A 623 3.91 -3.76 -37.71
CA LEU A 623 3.89 -5.22 -37.58
C LEU A 623 4.18 -5.85 -38.95
N ASP A 624 4.78 -7.04 -38.95
CA ASP A 624 4.84 -7.86 -40.15
C ASP A 624 3.44 -8.31 -40.57
N GLU A 625 3.26 -8.60 -41.86
CA GLU A 625 1.95 -8.95 -42.45
C GLU A 625 1.29 -10.14 -41.72
N GLU A 626 2.09 -11.08 -41.23
CA GLU A 626 1.60 -12.24 -40.48
C GLU A 626 1.02 -11.91 -39.09
N PHE A 627 1.39 -10.78 -38.50
CA PHE A 627 0.91 -10.31 -37.18
C PHE A 627 -0.02 -9.08 -37.30
N ALA A 628 -0.31 -8.61 -38.51
CA ALA A 628 -1.07 -7.38 -38.73
C ALA A 628 -2.47 -7.41 -38.10
N ASP A 629 -3.08 -8.60 -37.95
CA ASP A 629 -4.40 -8.76 -37.35
C ASP A 629 -4.40 -8.73 -35.81
N ASP A 630 -3.23 -8.78 -35.15
CA ASP A 630 -3.14 -8.78 -33.67
C ASP A 630 -3.71 -7.49 -33.06
N VAL A 631 -3.68 -6.37 -33.78
CA VAL A 631 -4.28 -5.08 -33.32
C VAL A 631 -5.80 -5.14 -33.17
N ASN A 632 -6.48 -6.13 -33.78
CA ASN A 632 -7.91 -6.34 -33.59
C ASN A 632 -8.22 -6.88 -32.19
N ASP A 633 -7.32 -7.71 -31.67
CA ASP A 633 -7.44 -8.34 -30.35
C ASP A 633 -6.79 -7.48 -29.25
N TYR A 634 -5.75 -6.72 -29.61
CA TYR A 634 -5.00 -5.83 -28.72
C TYR A 634 -4.98 -4.39 -29.27
N PRO A 635 -6.06 -3.59 -29.05
CA PRO A 635 -6.15 -2.21 -29.52
C PRO A 635 -4.98 -1.30 -29.10
N LEU A 636 -4.43 -1.46 -27.89
CA LEU A 636 -3.11 -0.93 -27.52
C LEU A 636 -2.08 -2.05 -27.59
N HIS A 637 -1.70 -2.43 -28.81
CA HIS A 637 -0.79 -3.56 -29.05
C HIS A 637 0.49 -3.45 -28.22
N PRO A 638 0.77 -4.39 -27.29
CA PRO A 638 1.87 -4.27 -26.32
C PRO A 638 3.24 -4.00 -26.94
N ALA A 639 3.60 -4.68 -28.03
CA ALA A 639 4.89 -4.51 -28.69
C ALA A 639 5.06 -3.15 -29.40
N LEU A 640 4.04 -2.72 -30.17
CA LEU A 640 4.05 -1.40 -30.81
C LEU A 640 4.15 -0.28 -29.76
N LEU A 641 3.40 -0.40 -28.66
CA LEU A 641 3.44 0.59 -27.58
C LEU A 641 4.79 0.58 -26.86
N ASP A 642 5.38 -0.59 -26.61
CA ASP A 642 6.65 -0.75 -25.90
C ASP A 642 7.80 -0.11 -26.70
N ILE A 643 7.88 -0.41 -28.01
CA ILE A 643 8.88 0.21 -28.88
C ILE A 643 8.61 1.71 -29.09
N ALA A 644 7.34 2.13 -29.18
CA ALA A 644 6.99 3.55 -29.31
C ALA A 644 7.43 4.36 -28.09
N VAL A 645 7.17 3.88 -26.88
CA VAL A 645 7.64 4.50 -25.64
C VAL A 645 9.16 4.36 -25.54
N GLY A 646 9.74 3.27 -26.03
CA GLY A 646 11.19 3.08 -26.04
C GLY A 646 11.94 4.05 -26.95
N ALA A 647 11.31 4.56 -28.01
CA ALA A 647 11.97 5.32 -29.08
C ALA A 647 12.64 6.63 -28.59
N PHE A 648 12.08 7.31 -27.58
CA PHE A 648 12.69 8.56 -27.08
C PHE A 648 14.06 8.33 -26.42
N ARG A 649 14.32 7.10 -25.91
CA ARG A 649 15.57 6.77 -25.20
C ARG A 649 16.81 6.91 -26.08
N LEU A 650 16.63 6.79 -27.40
CA LEU A 650 17.73 6.81 -28.37
C LEU A 650 18.36 8.20 -28.53
N ASP A 651 17.65 9.27 -28.13
CA ASP A 651 18.17 10.64 -28.03
C ASP A 651 18.36 11.10 -26.57
N ALA A 652 18.10 10.23 -25.58
CA ALA A 652 18.27 10.54 -24.17
C ALA A 652 19.74 10.45 -23.74
N LYS A 653 20.11 11.22 -22.70
CA LYS A 653 21.48 11.20 -22.14
C LYS A 653 21.86 9.86 -21.49
N ASP A 654 20.86 9.09 -21.04
CA ASP A 654 21.04 7.76 -20.48
C ASP A 654 20.27 6.72 -21.33
N PRO A 655 20.97 5.82 -22.06
CA PRO A 655 20.33 4.80 -22.88
C PRO A 655 19.69 3.66 -22.05
N ASN A 656 19.97 3.55 -20.75
CA ASN A 656 19.43 2.50 -19.86
C ASN A 656 18.13 2.89 -19.15
N TYR A 657 17.51 4.00 -19.55
CA TYR A 657 16.27 4.48 -18.93
C TYR A 657 15.11 3.48 -19.11
N LEU A 658 14.47 3.09 -18.00
CA LEU A 658 13.21 2.36 -17.97
C LEU A 658 12.18 3.20 -17.20
N PRO A 659 10.99 3.48 -17.76
CA PRO A 659 9.99 4.26 -17.07
C PRO A 659 9.44 3.48 -15.88
N LEU A 660 9.72 3.94 -14.66
CA LEU A 660 9.10 3.44 -13.43
C LEU A 660 7.62 3.86 -13.33
N SER A 661 7.25 4.94 -14.04
CA SER A 661 5.90 5.50 -14.03
C SER A 661 5.49 6.13 -15.36
N TYR A 662 4.18 6.29 -15.55
CA TYR A 662 3.59 7.18 -16.54
C TYR A 662 2.67 8.19 -15.85
N GLY A 663 2.94 9.49 -16.04
CA GLY A 663 2.09 10.55 -15.49
C GLY A 663 0.68 10.54 -16.07
N GLU A 664 0.55 10.49 -17.40
CA GLU A 664 -0.74 10.33 -18.07
C GLU A 664 -0.61 9.66 -19.44
N LEU A 665 -1.49 8.70 -19.73
CA LEU A 665 -1.73 8.11 -21.04
C LEU A 665 -3.18 8.37 -21.44
N ARG A 666 -3.38 8.99 -22.61
CA ARG A 666 -4.72 9.19 -23.20
C ARG A 666 -4.92 8.29 -24.41
N TYR A 667 -5.94 7.45 -24.32
CA TYR A 667 -6.34 6.54 -25.39
C TYR A 667 -7.55 7.11 -26.13
N TYR A 668 -7.30 7.56 -27.37
CA TYR A 668 -8.31 8.15 -28.24
C TYR A 668 -8.95 7.13 -29.19
N ARG A 669 -8.15 6.20 -29.73
CA ARG A 669 -8.56 5.20 -30.72
C ARG A 669 -7.59 4.01 -30.75
N PRO A 670 -8.02 2.83 -31.23
CA PRO A 670 -7.14 1.69 -31.45
C PRO A 670 -5.93 2.04 -32.32
N LEU A 671 -4.79 1.42 -32.03
CA LEU A 671 -3.64 1.42 -32.91
C LEU A 671 -3.94 0.64 -34.19
N THR A 672 -3.24 1.01 -35.26
CA THR A 672 -3.21 0.27 -36.51
C THR A 672 -1.94 -0.57 -36.57
N SER A 673 -1.89 -1.53 -37.50
CA SER A 673 -0.69 -2.37 -37.69
C SER A 673 0.55 -1.57 -38.11
N GLU A 674 0.37 -0.35 -38.61
CA GLU A 674 1.42 0.64 -38.83
C GLU A 674 1.09 1.94 -38.08
N ILE A 675 2.05 2.49 -37.34
CA ILE A 675 1.91 3.72 -36.57
C ILE A 675 3.10 4.66 -36.80
N MET A 676 2.82 5.96 -36.64
CA MET A 676 3.84 7.00 -36.54
C MET A 676 3.95 7.43 -35.07
N VAL A 677 5.17 7.46 -34.57
CA VAL A 677 5.51 7.89 -33.23
C VAL A 677 6.21 9.23 -33.33
N HIS A 678 5.78 10.19 -32.51
CA HIS A 678 6.47 11.47 -32.35
C HIS A 678 6.70 11.71 -30.86
N THR A 679 7.96 11.74 -30.45
CA THR A 679 8.34 12.04 -29.06
C THR A 679 9.02 13.39 -28.98
N ARG A 680 8.78 14.09 -27.87
CA ARG A 680 9.43 15.35 -27.52
C ARG A 680 9.58 15.44 -26.00
N PRO A 681 10.63 16.09 -25.48
CA PRO A 681 10.69 16.47 -24.08
C PRO A 681 9.43 17.25 -23.72
N TRP A 682 8.86 16.91 -22.57
CA TRP A 682 7.89 17.81 -21.97
C TRP A 682 8.64 19.06 -21.50
N PRO A 683 8.20 20.28 -21.85
CA PRO A 683 8.81 21.49 -21.30
C PRO A 683 8.52 21.48 -19.80
N VAL A 684 9.54 21.17 -19.02
CA VAL A 684 9.49 21.38 -17.58
C VAL A 684 9.85 22.85 -17.41
N SER A 685 8.85 23.69 -17.08
CA SER A 685 9.19 24.98 -16.49
C SER A 685 9.87 24.69 -15.14
N ASP A 686 10.84 25.50 -14.72
CA ASP A 686 11.54 25.29 -13.44
C ASP A 686 10.57 25.20 -12.23
N ASP A 687 9.29 25.59 -12.40
CA ASP A 687 8.21 25.47 -11.42
C ASP A 687 7.38 24.16 -11.49
N GLU A 688 7.50 23.35 -12.55
CA GLU A 688 6.65 22.16 -12.81
C GLU A 688 7.29 20.80 -12.47
N VAL A 689 8.54 20.76 -12.00
CA VAL A 689 9.16 19.51 -11.47
C VAL A 689 8.37 18.97 -10.28
N ALA A 690 7.58 19.80 -9.60
CA ALA A 690 6.84 19.46 -8.39
C ALA A 690 5.48 18.76 -8.60
N GLN A 691 5.03 18.50 -9.84
CA GLN A 691 3.69 17.94 -10.10
C GLN A 691 3.62 16.81 -11.15
N LYS A 692 4.62 15.93 -11.24
CA LYS A 692 4.52 14.75 -12.11
C LYS A 692 4.93 13.45 -11.46
#